data_AF-A0A973P388-F1
#
_entry.id   AF-A0A973P388-F1
#
_cell.length_a   1.000
_cell.length_b   1.000
_cell.length_c   1.000
_cell.angle_alpha   90.00
_cell.angle_beta   90.00
_cell.angle_gamma   90.00
#
_symmetry.space_group_name_H-M   'P 1'
#
loop_
_entity.id
_entity.type
_entity.pdbx_description
1 polymer ?
#
loop_
_entity_poly.entity_id
_entity_poly.type
_entity_poly.pdbx_seq_one_letter_code
_entity_poly.pdbx_strand_id
1 'polypeptide(L)'
;MDCPWTFSAFLAPDGPAVETATELAAEPGAGSVRLHRIRQLRGRILFDGGRRPAFREPDDQPQDLGAWHFTARRVRDGQNGEHGPPLGYVRLLTPATAARYQSREFLGDAAYEQVLHGAGLVPDSVFEHSRLVVEHRARKLGLGLHLNALAVAAAHELGAAAMIGTSGTADGQDRFHARFGFHPVPGTRRYVEKYTEDVVILLHRAADGAGEYTGLVESYRLLFRDLMAEAEAEAEAEAQAQAQAASQATGESEVPAQKAAQTAAQTPAKVTARTKAAAVSEPGPKVPAHRTVTPPPGLVAIGESDPQRWKPVLFRPTRRDDRAALTALLNTGSVREVADTIEAQLEELIRARDPGRPLAADALADARRDQLEGLPPWDYGTWAWYPWSGRLVHVLPREEYRLVRTDRNRGKIDRPEQRRLLAKRVGIIGLSVGNSAAVTLAQEGVAGAFKLADFDILSVSNLNRLRAGLHQVGVNKAVLAARQMFEIDPYLDIEIFPAGLTEENIKEFFLGGHGPIDLLVEECDTPWVKLAAREAARDLGVPVVMEANDRGLLDVERFDREPRRPLLHGRLGPLTAADCRLLTPAERIRLVLDMVDGERISPALAASFPEIGRTLSSWPQLASGVALGGALVTETARRILLGGRCASGRFYVDLEELIAPDRDVSGADGTGTDVAGAGVPGGIVEGAVAAATDVANAGQTGAASLPSAP
;
A
#
# COMPACT_ATOMS: atom_id res chain seq x y z
N MET A 1 44.63 -25.38 -5.10
CA MET A 1 43.59 -26.44 -5.21
C MET A 1 42.32 -25.66 -5.36
N ASP A 2 42.04 -25.27 -6.58
CA ASP A 2 40.98 -24.34 -6.90
C ASP A 2 40.01 -25.14 -7.74
N CYS A 3 38.86 -25.48 -7.16
CA CYS A 3 37.83 -26.21 -7.88
C CYS A 3 37.32 -25.26 -8.97
N PRO A 4 37.34 -25.66 -10.26
CA PRO A 4 36.92 -24.78 -11.32
C PRO A 4 35.40 -24.58 -11.33
N TRP A 5 34.98 -23.51 -11.99
CA TRP A 5 33.67 -22.91 -11.82
C TRP A 5 32.74 -23.31 -12.96
N THR A 6 31.69 -24.06 -12.65
CA THR A 6 30.78 -24.60 -13.67
C THR A 6 29.47 -23.81 -13.68
N PHE A 7 28.99 -23.42 -14.86
CA PHE A 7 27.89 -22.48 -15.04
C PHE A 7 26.88 -23.00 -16.06
N SER A 8 25.69 -23.35 -15.57
CA SER A 8 24.57 -23.72 -16.44
C SER A 8 23.36 -22.82 -16.14
N ALA A 9 22.71 -22.35 -17.20
CA ALA A 9 21.49 -21.56 -17.13
C ALA A 9 20.30 -22.43 -17.52
N PHE A 10 19.35 -22.64 -16.59
CA PHE A 10 18.16 -23.43 -16.87
C PHE A 10 17.12 -22.59 -17.57
N LEU A 11 16.68 -23.04 -18.73
CA LEU A 11 15.30 -22.81 -19.13
C LEU A 11 14.42 -23.70 -18.23
N ALA A 12 13.60 -23.10 -17.38
CA ALA A 12 12.63 -23.87 -16.62
C ALA A 12 11.63 -24.52 -17.61
N PRO A 13 11.11 -25.74 -17.35
CA PRO A 13 10.31 -26.50 -18.31
C PRO A 13 9.15 -25.71 -18.96
N ASP A 14 8.53 -24.79 -18.21
CA ASP A 14 7.52 -23.82 -18.68
C ASP A 14 7.71 -22.43 -18.04
N GLY A 15 8.95 -21.94 -17.87
CA GLY A 15 9.19 -20.74 -17.04
C GLY A 15 10.43 -19.89 -17.37
N PRO A 16 10.60 -18.75 -16.67
CA PRO A 16 11.74 -17.85 -16.85
C PRO A 16 13.07 -18.53 -16.46
N ALA A 17 14.16 -18.14 -17.12
CA ALA A 17 15.45 -18.76 -16.84
C ALA A 17 15.97 -18.47 -15.43
N VAL A 18 16.39 -19.54 -14.76
CA VAL A 18 17.04 -19.51 -13.45
C VAL A 18 18.54 -19.69 -13.69
N GLU A 19 19.35 -18.75 -13.19
CA GLU A 19 20.81 -18.86 -13.24
C GLU A 19 21.32 -19.10 -11.83
N THR A 20 21.93 -20.26 -11.64
CA THR A 20 22.44 -20.72 -10.35
C THR A 20 23.93 -20.47 -10.27
N ALA A 21 24.41 -20.02 -9.11
CA ALA A 21 25.84 -19.82 -8.87
C ALA A 21 26.23 -20.55 -7.58
N THR A 22 27.04 -21.58 -7.72
CA THR A 22 27.45 -22.44 -6.61
C THR A 22 28.83 -21.99 -6.13
N GLU A 23 28.99 -21.71 -4.83
CA GLU A 23 30.28 -21.29 -4.28
C GLU A 23 30.51 -21.91 -2.88
N LEU A 24 31.52 -22.76 -2.77
CA LEU A 24 32.09 -23.14 -1.48
C LEU A 24 33.21 -22.15 -1.12
N ALA A 25 32.84 -20.92 -0.78
CA ALA A 25 33.80 -19.84 -0.54
C ALA A 25 34.79 -20.19 0.59
N ALA A 26 36.07 -20.34 0.24
CA ALA A 26 37.15 -20.45 1.20
C ALA A 26 37.40 -19.09 1.89
N GLU A 27 38.01 -19.14 3.08
CA GLU A 27 38.39 -17.97 3.89
C GLU A 27 39.23 -16.95 3.10
N PRO A 28 39.19 -15.65 3.47
CA PRO A 28 39.14 -14.55 2.50
C PRO A 28 40.35 -14.41 1.58
N GLY A 29 40.15 -14.80 0.31
CA GLY A 29 41.03 -14.50 -0.82
C GLY A 29 40.27 -14.66 -2.15
N ALA A 30 40.39 -13.67 -3.06
CA ALA A 30 39.95 -13.71 -4.46
C ALA A 30 38.45 -13.96 -4.81
N GLY A 31 37.51 -14.08 -3.88
CA GLY A 31 36.05 -14.17 -4.16
C GLY A 31 35.34 -12.86 -4.58
N SER A 32 36.05 -11.90 -5.21
CA SER A 32 35.76 -10.47 -5.02
C SER A 32 34.64 -9.83 -5.86
N VAL A 33 34.14 -10.46 -6.94
CA VAL A 33 33.21 -9.79 -7.90
C VAL A 33 31.80 -10.38 -7.93
N ARG A 34 31.63 -11.71 -7.95
CA ARG A 34 30.29 -12.33 -8.06
C ARG A 34 29.51 -12.26 -6.74
N LEU A 35 30.16 -12.56 -5.62
CA LEU A 35 29.55 -12.36 -4.30
C LEU A 35 29.17 -10.89 -4.06
N HIS A 36 30.01 -9.94 -4.51
CA HIS A 36 29.68 -8.52 -4.47
C HIS A 36 28.41 -8.19 -5.28
N ARG A 37 28.24 -8.75 -6.49
CA ARG A 37 26.99 -8.62 -7.28
C ARG A 37 25.77 -9.26 -6.60
N ILE A 38 25.94 -10.39 -5.90
CA ILE A 38 24.86 -11.01 -5.12
C ILE A 38 24.44 -10.11 -3.96
N ARG A 39 25.39 -9.54 -3.23
CA ARG A 39 25.13 -8.57 -2.14
C ARG A 39 24.48 -7.28 -2.66
N GLN A 40 24.92 -6.78 -3.81
CA GLN A 40 24.27 -5.66 -4.51
C GLN A 40 22.82 -6.00 -4.92
N LEU A 41 22.58 -7.19 -5.49
CA LEU A 41 21.24 -7.65 -5.87
C LEU A 41 20.30 -7.75 -4.65
N ARG A 42 20.78 -8.37 -3.57
CA ARG A 42 20.04 -8.52 -2.32
C ARG A 42 19.77 -7.14 -1.70
N GLY A 43 20.79 -6.29 -1.59
CA GLY A 43 20.67 -4.90 -1.14
C GLY A 43 19.60 -4.14 -1.93
N ARG A 44 19.70 -4.12 -3.27
CA ARG A 44 18.72 -3.48 -4.18
C ARG A 44 17.28 -3.95 -3.93
N ILE A 45 17.05 -5.26 -3.90
CA ILE A 45 15.71 -5.84 -3.71
C ILE A 45 15.16 -5.57 -2.29
N LEU A 46 16.03 -5.51 -1.28
CA LEU A 46 15.61 -5.26 0.10
C LEU A 46 15.42 -3.78 0.43
N PHE A 47 16.21 -2.90 -0.19
CA PHE A 47 16.08 -1.46 -0.08
C PHE A 47 14.86 -0.92 -0.82
N ASP A 48 14.48 -1.50 -1.96
CA ASP A 48 13.36 -1.15 -2.87
C ASP A 48 12.36 -0.11 -2.32
N GLY A 49 12.40 1.11 -2.88
CA GLY A 49 11.57 2.23 -2.45
C GLY A 49 11.91 2.84 -1.09
N GLY A 50 13.08 2.54 -0.52
CA GLY A 50 13.45 2.90 0.86
C GLY A 50 12.77 2.02 1.93
N ARG A 51 12.21 0.86 1.56
CA ARG A 51 11.44 -0.03 2.46
C ARG A 51 12.25 -0.51 3.66
N ARG A 52 13.55 -0.76 3.48
CA ARG A 52 14.48 -1.16 4.54
C ARG A 52 15.79 -0.37 4.40
N PRO A 53 15.92 0.80 5.06
CA PRO A 53 17.07 1.70 4.89
C PRO A 53 18.44 1.05 5.20
N ALA A 54 18.47 0.06 6.09
CA ALA A 54 19.68 -0.70 6.45
C ALA A 54 20.30 -1.52 5.30
N PHE A 55 19.64 -1.63 4.15
CA PHE A 55 20.13 -2.32 2.94
C PHE A 55 20.49 -1.35 1.80
N ARG A 56 20.65 -0.05 2.10
CA ARG A 56 21.11 0.96 1.13
C ARG A 56 22.49 0.59 0.56
N GLU A 57 23.39 0.14 1.42
CA GLU A 57 24.67 -0.46 1.02
C GLU A 57 24.53 -1.99 0.88
N PRO A 58 25.35 -2.64 0.02
CA PRO A 58 25.40 -4.10 -0.08
C PRO A 58 25.68 -4.74 1.29
N ASP A 59 24.81 -5.64 1.74
CA ASP A 59 24.92 -6.20 3.09
C ASP A 59 25.95 -7.33 3.15
N ASP A 60 27.02 -7.11 3.92
CA ASP A 60 27.96 -8.17 4.26
C ASP A 60 27.32 -9.12 5.28
N GLN A 61 27.01 -10.33 4.82
CA GLN A 61 26.53 -11.42 5.67
C GLN A 61 27.61 -12.51 5.75
N PRO A 62 28.07 -12.91 6.96
CA PRO A 62 28.92 -14.08 7.14
C PRO A 62 28.32 -15.36 6.55
N GLN A 63 26.98 -15.43 6.51
CA GLN A 63 26.20 -16.50 5.90
C GLN A 63 26.36 -16.64 4.38
N ASP A 64 27.00 -15.69 3.70
CA ASP A 64 27.32 -15.82 2.28
C ASP A 64 28.46 -16.80 2.00
N LEU A 65 29.36 -16.99 2.97
CA LEU A 65 30.57 -17.79 2.80
C LEU A 65 30.29 -19.27 3.07
N GLY A 66 30.47 -20.11 2.04
CA GLY A 66 30.19 -21.56 2.09
C GLY A 66 28.71 -21.90 1.91
N ALA A 67 28.01 -21.18 1.02
CA ALA A 67 26.57 -21.32 0.80
C ALA A 67 26.22 -21.34 -0.69
N TRP A 68 25.17 -22.08 -1.05
CA TRP A 68 24.66 -22.18 -2.41
C TRP A 68 23.79 -20.96 -2.72
N HIS A 69 24.04 -20.26 -3.83
CA HIS A 69 23.32 -19.04 -4.20
C HIS A 69 22.52 -19.22 -5.49
N PHE A 70 21.21 -19.02 -5.42
CA PHE A 70 20.30 -19.18 -6.55
C PHE A 70 19.75 -17.81 -6.96
N THR A 71 19.84 -17.48 -8.25
CA THR A 71 19.28 -16.24 -8.80
C THR A 71 18.32 -16.52 -9.96
N ALA A 72 17.35 -15.64 -10.17
CA ALA A 72 16.41 -15.78 -11.28
C ALA A 72 16.29 -14.47 -12.05
N ARG A 73 16.23 -14.59 -13.39
CA ARG A 73 16.18 -13.47 -14.32
C ARG A 73 15.14 -13.70 -15.39
N ARG A 74 14.80 -12.65 -16.14
CA ARG A 74 13.86 -12.76 -17.26
C ARG A 74 14.60 -13.05 -18.56
N VAL A 75 14.19 -14.10 -19.27
CA VAL A 75 14.52 -14.32 -20.69
C VAL A 75 13.69 -13.36 -21.53
N ARG A 76 14.31 -12.71 -22.52
CA ARG A 76 13.60 -11.96 -23.55
C ARG A 76 13.42 -12.84 -24.78
N ASP A 77 12.26 -12.78 -25.41
CA ASP A 77 11.98 -13.51 -26.65
C ASP A 77 12.80 -12.90 -27.81
N GLY A 78 14.00 -13.45 -28.03
CA GLY A 78 14.91 -13.06 -29.09
C GLY A 78 15.93 -14.16 -29.33
N GLN A 79 16.20 -14.48 -30.61
CA GLN A 79 17.02 -15.63 -31.02
C GLN A 79 18.52 -15.55 -30.66
N ASN A 80 18.94 -14.49 -29.94
CA ASN A 80 20.34 -14.22 -29.59
C ASN A 80 20.66 -14.33 -28.07
N GLY A 81 19.71 -14.79 -27.23
CA GLY A 81 20.02 -15.07 -25.82
C GLY A 81 20.29 -13.86 -24.92
N GLU A 82 19.76 -12.68 -25.25
CA GLU A 82 19.90 -11.50 -24.37
C GLU A 82 19.14 -11.68 -23.04
N HIS A 83 19.89 -11.96 -21.98
CA HIS A 83 19.35 -12.12 -20.62
C HIS A 83 19.15 -10.77 -19.93
N GLY A 84 18.00 -10.59 -19.26
CA GLY A 84 17.82 -9.48 -18.32
C GLY A 84 18.67 -9.64 -17.05
N PRO A 85 18.83 -8.58 -16.23
CA PRO A 85 19.52 -8.69 -14.95
C PRO A 85 18.80 -9.67 -14.01
N PRO A 86 19.49 -10.24 -13.01
CA PRO A 86 18.84 -10.93 -11.89
C PRO A 86 17.79 -10.04 -11.20
N LEU A 87 16.63 -10.64 -10.94
CA LEU A 87 15.44 -10.02 -10.33
C LEU A 87 14.96 -10.74 -9.06
N GLY A 88 15.56 -11.88 -8.74
CA GLY A 88 15.29 -12.64 -7.52
C GLY A 88 16.50 -13.43 -7.05
N TYR A 89 16.51 -13.74 -5.75
CA TYR A 89 17.61 -14.39 -5.04
C TYR A 89 17.10 -15.24 -3.88
N VAL A 90 17.75 -16.39 -3.65
CA VAL A 90 17.67 -17.18 -2.41
C VAL A 90 18.98 -17.93 -2.20
N ARG A 91 19.31 -18.25 -0.95
CA ARG A 91 20.54 -18.94 -0.54
C ARG A 91 20.22 -20.15 0.32
N LEU A 92 21.02 -21.21 0.19
CA LEU A 92 20.94 -22.44 0.99
C LEU A 92 22.29 -22.70 1.67
N LEU A 93 22.29 -22.79 3.00
CA LEU A 93 23.45 -23.14 3.79
C LEU A 93 23.40 -24.63 4.16
N THR A 94 24.58 -25.27 4.20
CA THR A 94 24.74 -26.69 4.58
C THR A 94 25.10 -26.81 6.07
N PRO A 95 25.08 -28.00 6.69
CA PRO A 95 25.48 -28.18 8.08
C PRO A 95 26.92 -27.75 8.38
N ALA A 96 27.81 -27.77 7.37
CA ALA A 96 29.18 -27.29 7.50
C ALA A 96 29.28 -25.79 7.88
N THR A 97 28.21 -25.01 7.62
CA THR A 97 28.11 -23.60 8.02
C THR A 97 27.05 -23.35 9.10
N ALA A 98 26.63 -24.39 9.84
CA ALA A 98 25.61 -24.32 10.90
C ALA A 98 25.87 -23.27 12.00
N ALA A 99 27.14 -22.98 12.31
CA ALA A 99 27.52 -21.93 13.26
C ALA A 99 27.15 -20.51 12.79
N ARG A 100 26.90 -20.32 11.49
CA ARG A 100 26.53 -19.03 10.88
C ARG A 100 25.01 -18.87 10.74
N TYR A 101 24.19 -19.88 11.06
CA TYR A 101 22.75 -19.88 10.74
C TYR A 101 21.98 -18.72 11.37
N GLN A 102 21.20 -18.02 10.55
CA GLN A 102 20.38 -16.90 10.98
C GLN A 102 19.21 -17.33 11.88
N SER A 103 18.64 -18.51 11.65
CA SER A 103 17.64 -19.13 12.52
C SER A 103 18.21 -19.45 13.91
N ARG A 104 19.50 -19.83 13.98
CA ARG A 104 20.24 -20.05 15.23
C ARG A 104 20.54 -18.74 15.94
N GLU A 105 21.05 -17.73 15.23
CA GLU A 105 21.21 -16.35 15.72
C GLU A 105 19.89 -15.77 16.26
N PHE A 106 18.78 -16.02 15.55
CA PHE A 106 17.46 -15.54 15.90
C PHE A 106 16.89 -16.23 17.15
N LEU A 107 16.97 -17.55 17.25
CA LEU A 107 16.44 -18.27 18.42
C LEU A 107 17.36 -18.19 19.65
N GLY A 108 18.68 -18.13 19.44
CA GLY A 108 19.68 -18.48 20.44
C GLY A 108 19.89 -20.00 20.54
N ASP A 109 21.10 -20.42 20.87
CA ASP A 109 21.55 -21.83 20.80
C ASP A 109 20.57 -22.83 21.44
N ALA A 110 20.23 -22.62 22.71
CA ALA A 110 19.38 -23.55 23.46
C ALA A 110 17.97 -23.68 22.88
N ALA A 111 17.38 -22.60 22.36
CA ALA A 111 16.06 -22.64 21.74
C ALA A 111 16.11 -23.25 20.33
N TYR A 112 17.20 -23.02 19.58
CA TYR A 112 17.44 -23.67 18.29
C TYR A 112 17.54 -25.19 18.46
N GLU A 113 18.33 -25.68 19.42
CA GLU A 113 18.46 -27.11 19.72
C GLU A 113 17.14 -27.73 20.19
N GLN A 114 16.34 -27.02 21.00
CA GLN A 114 15.01 -27.46 21.40
C GLN A 114 14.04 -27.61 20.20
N VAL A 115 14.09 -26.70 19.23
CA VAL A 115 13.27 -26.78 18.00
C VAL A 115 13.66 -28.00 17.16
N LEU A 116 14.96 -28.27 16.99
CA LEU A 116 15.42 -29.46 16.26
C LEU A 116 15.07 -30.76 17.01
N HIS A 117 15.32 -30.81 18.32
CA HIS A 117 15.02 -31.98 19.14
C HIS A 117 13.51 -32.30 19.16
N GLY A 118 12.66 -31.28 19.31
CA GLY A 118 11.20 -31.42 19.26
C GLY A 118 10.67 -31.90 17.89
N ALA A 119 11.43 -31.70 16.81
CA ALA A 119 11.13 -32.22 15.48
C ALA A 119 11.81 -33.58 15.16
N GLY A 120 12.58 -34.14 16.10
CA GLY A 120 13.34 -35.37 15.91
C GLY A 120 14.49 -35.24 14.90
N LEU A 121 15.13 -34.08 14.85
CA LEU A 121 16.21 -33.75 13.91
C LEU A 121 17.54 -33.59 14.63
N VAL A 122 18.65 -33.94 13.95
CA VAL A 122 20.02 -33.67 14.41
C VAL A 122 20.64 -32.52 13.62
N PRO A 123 21.43 -31.62 14.23
CA PRO A 123 21.99 -30.44 13.54
C PRO A 123 22.71 -30.77 12.23
N ASP A 124 23.50 -31.85 12.22
CA ASP A 124 24.30 -32.29 11.07
C ASP A 124 23.47 -32.77 9.86
N SER A 125 22.14 -32.80 9.98
CA SER A 125 21.18 -33.19 8.93
C SER A 125 20.27 -32.04 8.47
N VAL A 126 20.43 -30.84 9.05
CA VAL A 126 19.54 -29.69 8.82
C VAL A 126 20.25 -28.62 8.01
N PHE A 127 19.63 -28.19 6.93
CA PHE A 127 20.11 -27.11 6.07
C PHE A 127 19.36 -25.82 6.39
N GLU A 128 19.97 -24.64 6.21
CA GLU A 128 19.27 -23.36 6.34
C GLU A 128 18.89 -22.75 4.99
N HIS A 129 17.59 -22.53 4.82
CA HIS A 129 17.01 -21.79 3.70
C HIS A 129 16.92 -20.29 4.06
N SER A 130 17.63 -19.43 3.32
CA SER A 130 17.60 -17.99 3.55
C SER A 130 16.25 -17.38 3.21
N ARG A 131 16.07 -16.11 3.57
CA ARG A 131 14.94 -15.34 3.05
C ARG A 131 14.98 -15.27 1.51
N LEU A 132 13.94 -15.79 0.86
CA LEU A 132 13.69 -15.59 -0.57
C LEU A 132 13.36 -14.12 -0.84
N VAL A 133 13.97 -13.51 -1.85
CA VAL A 133 13.69 -12.12 -2.24
C VAL A 133 13.46 -12.04 -3.74
N VAL A 134 12.42 -11.31 -4.15
CA VAL A 134 12.11 -11.02 -5.55
C VAL A 134 11.70 -9.56 -5.65
N GLU A 135 12.31 -8.85 -6.59
CA GLU A 135 12.09 -7.44 -6.88
C GLU A 135 10.60 -7.16 -7.07
N HIS A 136 10.06 -6.09 -6.47
CA HIS A 136 8.62 -5.91 -6.32
C HIS A 136 7.87 -5.97 -7.66
N ARG A 137 8.43 -5.34 -8.70
CA ARG A 137 7.91 -5.33 -10.08
C ARG A 137 7.88 -6.72 -10.73
N ALA A 138 8.74 -7.65 -10.29
CA ALA A 138 8.93 -8.97 -10.88
C ALA A 138 8.19 -10.12 -10.15
N ARG A 139 7.59 -9.87 -8.98
CA ARG A 139 6.93 -10.91 -8.14
C ARG A 139 5.81 -11.68 -8.84
N LYS A 140 5.16 -11.10 -9.84
CA LYS A 140 4.09 -11.75 -10.64
C LYS A 140 4.61 -12.61 -11.79
N LEU A 141 5.92 -12.69 -12.01
CA LEU A 141 6.55 -13.44 -13.11
C LEU A 141 6.91 -14.89 -12.74
N GLY A 142 6.41 -15.42 -11.61
CA GLY A 142 6.70 -16.79 -11.15
C GLY A 142 8.12 -17.02 -10.61
N LEU A 143 9.06 -16.07 -10.73
CA LEU A 143 10.48 -16.23 -10.33
C LEU A 143 10.67 -16.79 -8.92
N GLY A 144 9.88 -16.32 -7.94
CA GLY A 144 9.96 -16.81 -6.56
C GLY A 144 9.53 -18.27 -6.39
N LEU A 145 8.65 -18.77 -7.27
CA LEU A 145 8.25 -20.18 -7.29
C LEU A 145 9.44 -21.06 -7.67
N HIS A 146 10.08 -20.74 -8.79
CA HIS A 146 11.20 -21.53 -9.32
C HIS A 146 12.43 -21.45 -8.41
N LEU A 147 12.73 -20.27 -7.84
CA LEU A 147 13.80 -20.12 -6.84
C LEU A 147 13.58 -21.01 -5.60
N ASN A 148 12.35 -21.01 -5.05
CA ASN A 148 12.04 -21.83 -3.88
C ASN A 148 12.05 -23.32 -4.20
N ALA A 149 11.47 -23.71 -5.35
CA ALA A 149 11.44 -25.10 -5.79
C ALA A 149 12.86 -25.66 -5.98
N LEU A 150 13.74 -24.89 -6.60
CA LEU A 150 15.13 -25.26 -6.80
C LEU A 150 15.91 -25.32 -5.48
N ALA A 151 15.71 -24.38 -4.56
CA ALA A 151 16.40 -24.42 -3.26
C ALA A 151 15.99 -25.64 -2.42
N VAL A 152 14.71 -26.05 -2.47
CA VAL A 152 14.23 -27.29 -1.85
C VAL A 152 14.80 -28.52 -2.55
N ALA A 153 14.81 -28.55 -3.89
CA ALA A 153 15.38 -29.63 -4.68
C ALA A 153 16.88 -29.85 -4.38
N ALA A 154 17.66 -28.77 -4.35
CA ALA A 154 19.07 -28.82 -4.00
C ALA A 154 19.29 -29.35 -2.58
N ALA A 155 18.49 -28.94 -1.60
CA ALA A 155 18.59 -29.47 -0.24
C ALA A 155 18.28 -30.98 -0.18
N HIS A 156 17.27 -31.44 -0.93
CA HIS A 156 16.91 -32.86 -0.98
C HIS A 156 17.99 -33.71 -1.66
N GLU A 157 18.59 -33.26 -2.76
CA GLU A 157 19.70 -33.96 -3.42
C GLU A 157 20.99 -33.94 -2.59
N LEU A 158 21.27 -32.85 -1.86
CA LEU A 158 22.40 -32.75 -0.92
C LEU A 158 22.16 -33.51 0.40
N GLY A 159 21.07 -34.28 0.53
CA GLY A 159 20.82 -35.17 1.66
C GLY A 159 20.25 -34.51 2.93
N ALA A 160 19.65 -33.32 2.83
CA ALA A 160 19.00 -32.67 3.97
C ALA A 160 17.83 -33.52 4.51
N ALA A 161 17.84 -33.83 5.81
CA ALA A 161 16.67 -34.40 6.48
C ALA A 161 15.57 -33.34 6.69
N ALA A 162 15.98 -32.08 6.87
CA ALA A 162 15.10 -30.93 6.98
C ALA A 162 15.76 -29.62 6.54
N MET A 163 14.92 -28.63 6.24
CA MET A 163 15.29 -27.24 6.02
C MET A 163 14.66 -26.37 7.10
N ILE A 164 15.45 -25.49 7.71
CA ILE A 164 14.99 -24.46 8.65
C ILE A 164 15.25 -23.07 8.04
N GLY A 165 14.51 -22.03 8.44
CA GLY A 165 14.79 -20.69 7.96
C GLY A 165 13.94 -19.60 8.60
N THR A 166 14.41 -18.35 8.48
CA THR A 166 13.62 -17.17 8.86
C THR A 166 12.70 -16.77 7.71
N SER A 167 11.44 -16.46 8.02
CA SER A 167 10.48 -15.99 7.03
C SER A 167 9.69 -14.81 7.54
N GLY A 168 9.52 -13.80 6.69
CA GLY A 168 8.73 -12.62 7.04
C GLY A 168 7.26 -12.79 6.72
N THR A 169 6.40 -12.20 7.54
CA THR A 169 4.96 -12.48 7.49
C THR A 169 4.12 -11.35 6.89
N ALA A 170 4.71 -10.14 6.71
CA ALA A 170 3.98 -8.97 6.22
C ALA A 170 3.46 -9.13 4.78
N ASP A 171 4.27 -9.72 3.90
CA ASP A 171 3.92 -9.96 2.49
C ASP A 171 3.29 -11.36 2.28
N GLY A 172 2.97 -12.09 3.35
CA GLY A 172 2.46 -13.47 3.29
C GLY A 172 3.48 -14.51 2.78
N GLN A 173 4.77 -14.23 2.93
CA GLN A 173 5.85 -15.11 2.46
C GLN A 173 5.89 -16.43 3.26
N ASP A 174 5.60 -16.38 4.56
CA ASP A 174 5.32 -17.55 5.40
C ASP A 174 4.27 -18.50 4.78
N ARG A 175 3.14 -17.94 4.32
CA ARG A 175 2.06 -18.68 3.65
C ARG A 175 2.46 -19.17 2.26
N PHE A 176 3.35 -18.48 1.57
CA PHE A 176 3.92 -18.95 0.30
C PHE A 176 4.79 -20.20 0.51
N HIS A 177 5.71 -20.19 1.49
CA HIS A 177 6.54 -21.35 1.80
C HIS A 177 5.70 -22.54 2.32
N ALA A 178 4.58 -22.30 3.01
CA ALA A 178 3.70 -23.38 3.48
C ALA A 178 3.16 -24.28 2.35
N ARG A 179 3.04 -23.74 1.13
CA ARG A 179 2.63 -24.50 -0.07
C ARG A 179 3.69 -25.50 -0.53
N PHE A 180 4.93 -25.32 -0.08
CA PHE A 180 6.06 -26.24 -0.27
C PHE A 180 6.27 -27.19 0.93
N GLY A 181 5.34 -27.28 1.89
CA GLY A 181 5.49 -28.11 3.08
C GLY A 181 6.39 -27.51 4.17
N PHE A 182 6.48 -26.18 4.25
CA PHE A 182 7.09 -25.49 5.40
C PHE A 182 6.03 -25.17 6.46
N HIS A 183 6.34 -25.40 7.73
CA HIS A 183 5.45 -25.14 8.85
C HIS A 183 6.06 -24.10 9.80
N PRO A 184 5.28 -23.07 10.24
CA PRO A 184 5.77 -22.10 11.20
C PRO A 184 5.94 -22.73 12.58
N VAL A 185 7.12 -22.58 13.17
CA VAL A 185 7.43 -23.10 14.52
C VAL A 185 6.71 -22.23 15.56
N PRO A 186 5.80 -22.78 16.39
CA PRO A 186 5.03 -22.01 17.36
C PRO A 186 5.92 -21.24 18.34
N GLY A 187 5.48 -20.05 18.76
CA GLY A 187 6.20 -19.21 19.72
C GLY A 187 7.40 -18.43 19.15
N THR A 188 7.84 -18.71 17.92
CA THR A 188 9.04 -18.06 17.34
C THR A 188 8.77 -16.71 16.65
N ARG A 189 7.50 -16.31 16.47
CA ARG A 189 7.14 -15.08 15.76
C ARG A 189 7.46 -13.84 16.59
N ARG A 190 8.29 -12.94 16.06
CA ARG A 190 8.58 -11.62 16.66
C ARG A 190 8.97 -10.58 15.61
N TYR A 191 8.79 -9.31 15.95
CA TYR A 191 9.21 -8.18 15.11
C TYR A 191 10.73 -8.11 14.99
N VAL A 192 11.25 -7.87 13.79
CA VAL A 192 12.68 -7.64 13.56
C VAL A 192 12.87 -6.28 12.88
N GLU A 193 13.46 -5.34 13.62
CA GLU A 193 13.68 -3.96 13.20
C GLU A 193 14.45 -3.87 11.87
N LYS A 194 15.55 -4.62 11.72
CA LYS A 194 16.34 -4.71 10.47
C LYS A 194 15.48 -5.04 9.24
N TYR A 195 14.41 -5.83 9.40
CA TYR A 195 13.52 -6.23 8.31
C TYR A 195 12.21 -5.43 8.23
N THR A 196 11.96 -4.55 9.20
CA THR A 196 10.75 -3.73 9.36
C THR A 196 9.42 -4.51 9.39
N GLU A 197 9.47 -5.77 9.83
CA GLU A 197 8.31 -6.68 9.88
C GLU A 197 8.45 -7.83 10.89
N ASP A 198 7.34 -8.50 11.19
CA ASP A 198 7.31 -9.76 11.94
C ASP A 198 7.94 -10.91 11.14
N VAL A 199 8.92 -11.56 11.77
CA VAL A 199 9.62 -12.74 11.28
C VAL A 199 9.26 -13.94 12.15
N VAL A 200 9.12 -15.11 11.53
CA VAL A 200 8.85 -16.40 12.17
C VAL A 200 9.86 -17.45 11.67
N ILE A 201 10.18 -18.45 12.47
CA ILE A 201 10.95 -19.61 12.01
C ILE A 201 10.01 -20.56 11.27
N LEU A 202 10.43 -21.02 10.10
CA LEU A 202 9.80 -22.11 9.36
C LEU A 202 10.67 -23.36 9.43
N LEU A 203 10.04 -24.53 9.44
CA LEU A 203 10.67 -25.83 9.35
C LEU A 203 9.98 -26.68 8.27
N HIS A 204 10.75 -27.35 7.43
CA HIS A 204 10.29 -28.29 6.40
C HIS A 204 11.08 -29.58 6.54
N ARG A 205 10.43 -30.75 6.60
CA ARG A 205 11.14 -32.05 6.61
C ARG A 205 11.13 -32.61 5.19
N ALA A 206 12.26 -33.10 4.71
CA ALA A 206 12.34 -33.65 3.36
C ALA A 206 11.42 -34.87 3.16
N ALA A 207 11.22 -35.65 4.23
CA ALA A 207 10.31 -36.80 4.25
C ALA A 207 8.82 -36.44 4.05
N ASP A 208 8.43 -35.18 4.29
CA ASP A 208 7.03 -34.73 4.15
C ASP A 208 6.71 -34.33 2.69
N GLY A 209 7.72 -34.27 1.81
CA GLY A 209 7.59 -33.83 0.41
C GLY A 209 7.32 -32.33 0.25
N ALA A 210 7.41 -31.81 -0.97
CA ALA A 210 7.32 -30.37 -1.23
C ALA A 210 5.89 -29.85 -1.44
N GLY A 211 4.91 -30.39 -0.70
CA GLY A 211 3.52 -29.95 -0.71
C GLY A 211 2.88 -29.90 -2.10
N GLU A 212 2.21 -28.78 -2.41
CA GLU A 212 1.57 -28.49 -3.70
C GLU A 212 2.56 -28.57 -4.89
N TYR A 213 3.85 -28.41 -4.63
CA TYR A 213 4.90 -28.25 -5.64
C TYR A 213 5.84 -29.45 -5.77
N THR A 214 5.47 -30.60 -5.19
CA THR A 214 6.26 -31.85 -5.25
C THR A 214 6.74 -32.20 -6.67
N GLY A 215 5.86 -32.16 -7.68
CA GLY A 215 6.26 -32.45 -9.07
C GLY A 215 7.25 -31.44 -9.67
N LEU A 216 7.17 -30.16 -9.29
CA LEU A 216 8.11 -29.14 -9.73
C LEU A 216 9.47 -29.31 -9.04
N VAL A 217 9.48 -29.61 -7.73
CA VAL A 217 10.69 -29.89 -6.97
C VAL A 217 11.40 -31.13 -7.52
N GLU A 218 10.71 -32.25 -7.74
CA GLU A 218 11.31 -33.45 -8.34
C GLU A 218 11.88 -33.18 -9.75
N SER A 219 11.23 -32.34 -10.57
CA SER A 219 11.82 -31.92 -11.85
C SER A 219 13.13 -31.12 -11.68
N TYR A 220 13.22 -30.27 -10.65
CA TYR A 220 14.44 -29.55 -10.30
C TYR A 220 15.50 -30.43 -9.63
N ARG A 221 15.12 -31.54 -8.96
CA ARG A 221 16.07 -32.49 -8.37
C ARG A 221 16.85 -33.24 -9.45
N LEU A 222 16.16 -33.68 -10.51
CA LEU A 222 16.81 -34.28 -11.68
C LEU A 222 17.78 -33.28 -12.33
N LEU A 223 17.30 -32.07 -12.64
CA LEU A 223 18.16 -31.00 -13.18
C LEU A 223 19.35 -30.69 -12.27
N PHE A 224 19.15 -30.60 -10.95
CA PHE A 224 20.24 -30.32 -10.01
C PHE A 224 21.23 -31.48 -9.89
N ARG A 225 20.79 -32.73 -10.00
CA ARG A 225 21.68 -33.90 -10.05
C ARG A 225 22.50 -33.93 -11.33
N ASP A 226 21.86 -33.69 -12.48
CA ASP A 226 22.52 -33.63 -13.77
C ASP A 226 23.59 -32.52 -13.75
N LEU A 227 23.33 -31.39 -13.10
CA LEU A 227 24.33 -30.35 -12.86
C LEU A 227 25.47 -30.74 -11.95
N MET A 228 25.20 -31.45 -10.86
CA MET A 228 26.28 -31.91 -9.99
C MET A 228 27.16 -32.89 -10.75
N ALA A 229 26.57 -33.75 -11.59
CA ALA A 229 27.31 -34.64 -12.48
C ALA A 229 28.06 -33.90 -13.60
N GLU A 230 27.47 -32.88 -14.24
CA GLU A 230 28.15 -32.00 -15.19
C GLU A 230 29.30 -31.22 -14.51
N ALA A 231 29.08 -30.72 -13.30
CA ALA A 231 30.07 -29.96 -12.55
C ALA A 231 31.23 -30.82 -12.05
N GLU A 232 30.94 -32.03 -11.57
CA GLU A 232 31.93 -33.04 -11.22
C GLU A 232 32.68 -33.50 -12.47
N ALA A 233 31.99 -33.75 -13.60
CA ALA A 233 32.61 -34.12 -14.86
C ALA A 233 33.44 -32.99 -15.49
N GLU A 234 33.04 -31.72 -15.37
CA GLU A 234 33.84 -30.57 -15.79
C GLU A 234 35.03 -30.35 -14.85
N ALA A 235 34.88 -30.50 -13.54
CA ALA A 235 36.00 -30.42 -12.60
C ALA A 235 36.99 -31.59 -12.77
N GLU A 236 36.49 -32.79 -13.07
CA GLU A 236 37.31 -33.97 -13.36
C GLU A 236 37.91 -33.89 -14.77
N ALA A 237 37.20 -33.34 -15.76
CA ALA A 237 37.71 -33.04 -17.10
C ALA A 237 38.70 -31.88 -17.09
N GLU A 238 38.60 -30.91 -16.17
CA GLU A 238 39.53 -29.79 -16.04
C GLU A 238 40.73 -30.16 -15.17
N ALA A 239 40.58 -31.04 -14.18
CA ALA A 239 41.70 -31.73 -13.54
C ALA A 239 42.43 -32.64 -14.56
N GLN A 240 41.69 -33.36 -15.40
CA GLN A 240 42.24 -34.12 -16.53
C GLN A 240 42.79 -33.19 -17.62
N ALA A 241 42.25 -31.98 -17.84
CA ALA A 241 42.77 -31.01 -18.81
C ALA A 241 43.95 -30.21 -18.27
N GLN A 242 44.14 -30.11 -16.96
CA GLN A 242 45.36 -29.60 -16.33
C GLN A 242 46.45 -30.70 -16.35
N ALA A 243 46.10 -31.96 -16.09
CA ALA A 243 46.96 -33.11 -16.29
C ALA A 243 47.30 -33.34 -17.78
N GLN A 244 46.35 -33.09 -18.69
CA GLN A 244 46.55 -33.15 -20.14
C GLN A 244 47.21 -31.89 -20.67
N ALA A 245 47.04 -30.69 -20.12
CA ALA A 245 47.85 -29.53 -20.52
C ALA A 245 49.32 -29.73 -20.13
N ALA A 246 49.59 -30.42 -19.02
CA ALA A 246 50.91 -30.93 -18.69
C ALA A 246 51.41 -32.05 -19.64
N SER A 247 50.52 -32.64 -20.45
CA SER A 247 50.79 -33.72 -21.43
C SER A 247 50.55 -33.35 -22.91
N GLN A 248 50.03 -32.15 -23.20
CA GLN A 248 49.63 -31.64 -24.52
C GLN A 248 50.39 -30.35 -24.87
N ALA A 249 51.49 -30.11 -24.16
CA ALA A 249 52.72 -29.62 -24.79
C ALA A 249 53.23 -30.56 -25.92
N THR A 250 52.58 -31.72 -26.12
CA THR A 250 52.81 -32.67 -27.23
C THR A 250 51.48 -33.15 -27.85
N GLY A 251 51.23 -32.82 -29.13
CA GLY A 251 50.26 -33.53 -29.99
C GLY A 251 49.10 -32.69 -30.54
N GLU A 252 48.90 -32.75 -31.87
CA GLU A 252 47.90 -31.98 -32.64
C GLU A 252 46.70 -32.84 -33.11
N SER A 253 45.65 -32.13 -33.58
CA SER A 253 44.91 -32.40 -34.84
C SER A 253 43.49 -33.04 -34.84
N GLU A 254 42.60 -32.33 -35.58
CA GLU A 254 41.53 -32.82 -36.49
C GLU A 254 40.11 -33.29 -36.04
N VAL A 255 39.18 -33.17 -37.00
CA VAL A 255 37.75 -32.75 -36.96
C VAL A 255 37.14 -33.01 -38.39
N PRO A 256 35.82 -33.14 -38.74
CA PRO A 256 34.51 -32.98 -38.02
C PRO A 256 33.44 -34.12 -38.28
N ALA A 257 32.17 -33.89 -37.87
CA ALA A 257 30.96 -33.78 -38.76
C ALA A 257 29.70 -34.70 -38.59
N GLN A 258 28.52 -34.03 -38.59
CA GLN A 258 27.17 -34.45 -39.12
C GLN A 258 26.36 -35.53 -38.34
N LYS A 259 25.01 -35.61 -38.33
CA LYS A 259 23.84 -34.93 -38.99
C LYS A 259 22.57 -35.16 -38.07
N ALA A 260 21.60 -34.25 -37.92
CA ALA A 260 20.31 -34.11 -38.68
C ALA A 260 19.48 -35.42 -38.86
N ALA A 261 18.13 -35.50 -38.76
CA ALA A 261 17.02 -34.57 -38.44
C ALA A 261 15.66 -35.35 -38.33
N GLN A 262 14.50 -34.63 -38.32
CA GLN A 262 13.11 -35.08 -38.61
C GLN A 262 12.30 -35.74 -37.45
N THR A 263 10.96 -35.60 -37.28
CA THR A 263 9.90 -34.86 -38.03
C THR A 263 8.62 -34.60 -37.17
N ALA A 264 7.84 -33.57 -37.56
CA ALA A 264 6.36 -33.43 -37.63
C ALA A 264 5.39 -34.51 -37.03
N ALA A 265 4.11 -34.25 -36.72
CA ALA A 265 3.25 -33.06 -36.50
C ALA A 265 1.79 -33.55 -36.22
N GLN A 266 0.88 -32.73 -35.68
CA GLN A 266 -0.56 -32.62 -36.06
C GLN A 266 -1.41 -31.72 -35.12
N THR A 267 -2.46 -31.11 -35.68
CA THR A 267 -3.58 -30.38 -35.05
C THR A 267 -4.84 -30.73 -35.86
N PRO A 268 -6.12 -30.56 -35.41
CA PRO A 268 -6.79 -29.23 -35.51
C PRO A 268 -8.04 -28.95 -34.61
N ALA A 269 -8.52 -27.69 -34.69
CA ALA A 269 -9.91 -27.17 -34.49
C ALA A 269 -10.60 -27.28 -33.10
N LYS A 270 -11.09 -26.20 -32.44
CA LYS A 270 -12.09 -25.11 -32.73
C LYS A 270 -13.57 -25.51 -32.58
N VAL A 271 -14.36 -24.73 -31.79
CA VAL A 271 -15.63 -24.02 -32.17
C VAL A 271 -16.43 -23.49 -30.93
N THR A 272 -16.82 -22.19 -30.99
CA THR A 272 -17.89 -21.34 -30.35
C THR A 272 -18.90 -21.84 -29.27
N ALA A 273 -19.74 -21.02 -28.58
CA ALA A 273 -19.76 -19.61 -28.09
C ALA A 273 -21.14 -19.26 -27.43
N ARG A 274 -21.22 -18.18 -26.61
CA ARG A 274 -22.46 -17.48 -26.08
C ARG A 274 -23.27 -18.28 -25.03
N THR A 275 -24.09 -17.69 -24.13
CA THR A 275 -24.99 -16.50 -24.21
C THR A 275 -25.04 -15.63 -22.92
N LYS A 276 -25.63 -14.42 -23.04
CA LYS A 276 -26.02 -13.52 -21.93
C LYS A 276 -27.46 -13.77 -21.47
N ALA A 277 -27.80 -13.38 -20.24
CA ALA A 277 -29.16 -13.02 -19.81
C ALA A 277 -29.13 -11.70 -19.03
N ALA A 278 -30.22 -10.94 -19.04
CA ALA A 278 -30.37 -9.66 -18.34
C ALA A 278 -31.70 -9.63 -17.58
N ALA A 279 -31.76 -8.87 -16.48
CA ALA A 279 -32.97 -8.64 -15.68
C ALA A 279 -33.12 -7.14 -15.38
N VAL A 280 -34.35 -6.71 -15.12
CA VAL A 280 -34.78 -5.30 -15.02
C VAL A 280 -35.40 -5.06 -13.64
N SER A 281 -35.18 -3.88 -13.05
CA SER A 281 -35.91 -3.40 -11.86
C SER A 281 -36.18 -1.89 -11.94
N GLU A 282 -37.14 -1.44 -11.12
CA GLU A 282 -37.92 -0.20 -11.27
C GLU A 282 -37.20 1.13 -10.87
N PRO A 283 -37.74 2.31 -11.25
CA PRO A 283 -37.00 3.57 -11.16
C PRO A 283 -37.07 4.25 -9.78
N GLY A 284 -35.90 4.68 -9.29
CA GLY A 284 -35.75 5.50 -8.07
C GLY A 284 -36.26 6.95 -8.20
N PRO A 285 -36.09 7.76 -7.14
CA PRO A 285 -36.68 9.09 -7.05
C PRO A 285 -36.20 10.02 -8.17
N LYS A 286 -37.13 10.79 -8.76
CA LYS A 286 -36.85 11.69 -9.87
C LYS A 286 -35.97 12.85 -9.42
N VAL A 287 -34.71 12.84 -9.87
CA VAL A 287 -33.86 14.03 -9.92
C VAL A 287 -34.68 15.16 -10.56
N PRO A 288 -34.81 16.35 -9.94
CA PRO A 288 -35.52 17.45 -10.55
C PRO A 288 -34.84 17.81 -11.85
N ALA A 289 -35.55 17.69 -12.97
CA ALA A 289 -35.00 17.99 -14.28
C ALA A 289 -34.48 19.43 -14.28
N HIS A 290 -33.17 19.60 -14.48
CA HIS A 290 -32.58 20.91 -14.70
C HIS A 290 -33.35 21.55 -15.86
N ARG A 291 -34.05 22.65 -15.59
CA ARG A 291 -34.52 23.53 -16.66
C ARG A 291 -33.26 24.06 -17.34
N THR A 292 -32.93 23.48 -18.48
CA THR A 292 -31.93 24.02 -19.40
C THR A 292 -32.35 25.43 -19.75
N VAL A 293 -31.68 26.42 -19.13
CA VAL A 293 -31.85 27.81 -19.51
C VAL A 293 -31.28 27.91 -20.93
N THR A 294 -32.17 27.97 -21.92
CA THR A 294 -31.74 28.15 -23.30
C THR A 294 -31.00 29.48 -23.38
N PRO A 295 -29.70 29.50 -23.72
CA PRO A 295 -28.97 30.75 -23.83
C PRO A 295 -29.60 31.63 -24.92
N PRO A 296 -29.54 32.97 -24.78
CA PRO A 296 -30.02 33.88 -25.81
C PRO A 296 -29.45 33.56 -27.21
N PRO A 297 -30.21 33.81 -28.30
CA PRO A 297 -29.73 33.56 -29.66
C PRO A 297 -28.35 34.21 -29.91
N GLY A 298 -27.39 33.41 -30.36
CA GLY A 298 -25.99 33.82 -30.57
C GLY A 298 -25.02 33.41 -29.46
N LEU A 299 -25.49 32.99 -28.29
CA LEU A 299 -24.66 32.40 -27.24
C LEU A 299 -24.71 30.86 -27.30
N VAL A 300 -23.58 30.24 -27.65
CA VAL A 300 -23.43 28.77 -27.71
C VAL A 300 -22.64 28.30 -26.49
N ALA A 301 -23.24 27.41 -25.69
CA ALA A 301 -22.52 26.75 -24.60
C ALA A 301 -21.53 25.72 -25.18
N ILE A 302 -20.26 25.81 -24.76
CA ILE A 302 -19.18 24.93 -25.27
C ILE A 302 -19.20 23.59 -24.51
N GLY A 303 -20.16 22.75 -24.89
CA GLY A 303 -20.31 21.36 -24.45
C GLY A 303 -20.92 21.19 -23.06
N GLU A 304 -21.95 20.35 -22.96
CA GLU A 304 -22.48 19.90 -21.68
C GLU A 304 -21.51 18.88 -21.05
N SER A 305 -20.91 19.24 -19.92
CA SER A 305 -20.16 18.29 -19.09
C SER A 305 -21.15 17.48 -18.25
N ASP A 306 -21.17 16.16 -18.46
CA ASP A 306 -21.94 15.23 -17.62
C ASP A 306 -21.62 15.41 -16.12
N PRO A 307 -22.56 15.93 -15.31
CA PRO A 307 -22.31 16.27 -13.92
C PRO A 307 -22.11 15.04 -13.04
N GLN A 308 -22.39 13.82 -13.53
CA GLN A 308 -22.18 12.56 -12.82
C GLN A 308 -20.77 11.98 -13.03
N ARG A 309 -19.89 12.57 -13.85
CA ARG A 309 -18.51 12.05 -14.00
C ARG A 309 -17.66 12.33 -12.77
N TRP A 310 -17.32 11.30 -12.00
CA TRP A 310 -16.55 11.42 -10.74
C TRP A 310 -15.22 10.65 -10.72
N LYS A 311 -15.02 9.68 -11.62
CA LYS A 311 -13.85 8.79 -11.62
C LYS A 311 -12.78 9.27 -12.62
N PRO A 312 -11.51 9.39 -12.22
CA PRO A 312 -10.43 9.70 -13.16
C PRO A 312 -10.15 8.51 -14.09
N VAL A 313 -9.59 8.80 -15.27
CA VAL A 313 -9.02 7.77 -16.15
C VAL A 313 -7.50 7.85 -16.06
N LEU A 314 -6.85 6.73 -15.74
CA LEU A 314 -5.40 6.66 -15.53
C LEU A 314 -4.73 5.96 -16.70
N PHE A 315 -3.74 6.62 -17.33
CA PHE A 315 -2.98 6.07 -18.45
C PHE A 315 -1.50 5.89 -18.07
N ARG A 316 -0.93 4.70 -18.29
CA ARG A 316 0.51 4.45 -18.16
C ARG A 316 1.13 4.35 -19.56
N PRO A 317 1.88 5.35 -20.07
CA PRO A 317 2.37 5.34 -21.46
C PRO A 317 3.30 4.16 -21.81
N THR A 318 3.90 3.51 -20.81
CA THR A 318 4.64 2.24 -20.95
C THR A 318 3.76 1.06 -21.37
N ARG A 319 2.43 1.15 -21.22
CA ARG A 319 1.44 0.18 -21.73
C ARG A 319 0.90 0.66 -23.08
N ARG A 320 0.97 -0.20 -24.10
CA ARG A 320 0.56 0.11 -25.48
C ARG A 320 -0.88 0.63 -25.57
N ASP A 321 -1.81 -0.02 -24.87
CA ASP A 321 -3.24 0.31 -24.92
C ASP A 321 -3.52 1.66 -24.26
N ASP A 322 -2.92 1.89 -23.08
CA ASP A 322 -3.05 3.16 -22.35
C ASP A 322 -2.44 4.32 -23.16
N ARG A 323 -1.30 4.11 -23.83
CA ARG A 323 -0.71 5.12 -24.73
C ARG A 323 -1.64 5.44 -25.90
N ALA A 324 -2.20 4.42 -26.56
CA ALA A 324 -3.12 4.61 -27.68
C ALA A 324 -4.39 5.38 -27.23
N ALA A 325 -4.92 5.05 -26.05
CA ALA A 325 -6.06 5.74 -25.46
C ALA A 325 -5.74 7.19 -25.04
N LEU A 326 -4.54 7.45 -24.51
CA LEU A 326 -4.06 8.80 -24.19
C LEU A 326 -3.91 9.67 -25.45
N THR A 327 -3.29 9.14 -26.51
CA THR A 327 -3.20 9.84 -27.81
C THR A 327 -4.60 10.12 -28.39
N ALA A 328 -5.51 9.15 -28.31
CA ALA A 328 -6.90 9.35 -28.77
C ALA A 328 -7.62 10.43 -27.95
N LEU A 329 -7.45 10.47 -26.62
CA LEU A 329 -8.01 11.49 -25.73
C LEU A 329 -7.50 12.89 -26.08
N LEU A 330 -6.19 13.06 -26.29
CA LEU A 330 -5.60 14.35 -26.67
C LEU A 330 -6.19 14.86 -28.00
N ASN A 331 -6.43 13.96 -28.95
CA ASN A 331 -7.02 14.29 -30.26
C ASN A 331 -8.52 14.63 -30.23
N THR A 332 -9.24 14.43 -29.12
CA THR A 332 -10.69 14.76 -29.07
C THR A 332 -10.98 16.23 -28.76
N GLY A 333 -9.97 17.01 -28.37
CA GLY A 333 -10.16 18.37 -27.84
C GLY A 333 -10.88 18.41 -26.48
N SER A 334 -11.09 17.27 -25.81
CA SER A 334 -11.68 17.25 -24.47
C SER A 334 -10.72 17.79 -23.40
N VAL A 335 -9.40 17.61 -23.59
CA VAL A 335 -8.35 18.11 -22.72
C VAL A 335 -8.26 19.63 -22.84
N ARG A 336 -8.69 20.33 -21.78
CA ARG A 336 -8.70 21.80 -21.68
C ARG A 336 -7.39 22.35 -21.13
N GLU A 337 -6.71 21.57 -20.28
CA GLU A 337 -5.51 21.97 -19.55
C GLU A 337 -4.63 20.72 -19.32
N VAL A 338 -3.32 20.86 -19.56
CA VAL A 338 -2.32 19.83 -19.26
C VAL A 338 -1.40 20.36 -18.17
N ALA A 339 -1.32 19.65 -17.04
CA ALA A 339 -0.44 19.98 -15.93
C ALA A 339 0.65 18.90 -15.82
N ASP A 340 1.75 19.09 -16.54
CA ASP A 340 2.94 18.26 -16.40
C ASP A 340 3.88 18.86 -15.35
N THR A 341 4.09 18.13 -14.26
CA THR A 341 5.02 18.50 -13.17
C THR A 341 5.93 17.33 -12.78
N ILE A 342 6.11 16.34 -13.68
CA ILE A 342 6.79 15.09 -13.34
C ILE A 342 8.22 15.30 -12.86
N GLU A 343 8.95 16.27 -13.41
CA GLU A 343 10.32 16.59 -12.97
C GLU A 343 10.40 17.11 -11.53
N ALA A 344 9.46 17.97 -11.12
CA ALA A 344 9.39 18.47 -9.75
C ALA A 344 9.06 17.34 -8.78
N GLN A 345 8.11 16.47 -9.15
CA GLN A 345 7.75 15.30 -8.34
C GLN A 345 8.92 14.30 -8.25
N LEU A 346 9.70 14.10 -9.32
CA LEU A 346 10.89 13.26 -9.31
C LEU A 346 11.97 13.81 -8.37
N GLU A 347 12.16 15.13 -8.33
CA GLU A 347 13.04 15.76 -7.34
C GLU A 347 12.54 15.53 -5.90
N GLU A 348 11.25 15.72 -5.63
CA GLU A 348 10.66 15.43 -4.31
C GLU A 348 10.82 13.94 -3.93
N LEU A 349 10.68 13.01 -4.87
CA LEU A 349 10.87 11.57 -4.67
C LEU A 349 12.32 11.22 -4.29
N ILE A 350 13.29 11.80 -4.98
CA ILE A 350 14.72 11.61 -4.70
C ILE A 350 15.04 12.15 -3.30
N ARG A 351 14.59 13.36 -2.98
CA ARG A 351 14.78 13.98 -1.65
C ARG A 351 14.08 13.21 -0.52
N ALA A 352 12.86 12.72 -0.73
CA ALA A 352 12.14 11.92 0.28
C ALA A 352 12.79 10.56 0.58
N ARG A 353 13.52 9.98 -0.39
CA ARG A 353 14.28 8.72 -0.23
C ARG A 353 15.67 8.92 0.40
N ASP A 354 16.26 10.11 0.28
CA ASP A 354 17.55 10.42 0.90
C ASP A 354 17.63 11.86 1.46
N PRO A 355 16.85 12.19 2.51
CA PRO A 355 16.74 13.56 3.01
C PRO A 355 18.03 14.07 3.70
N GLY A 356 18.92 13.17 4.12
CA GLY A 356 20.19 13.51 4.74
C GLY A 356 21.31 13.85 3.76
N ARG A 357 21.08 13.68 2.44
CA ARG A 357 22.08 13.95 1.41
C ARG A 357 21.70 15.23 0.63
N PRO A 358 22.34 16.38 0.90
CA PRO A 358 22.21 17.53 0.01
C PRO A 358 22.78 17.16 -1.37
N LEU A 359 21.95 17.22 -2.39
CA LEU A 359 22.34 16.99 -3.79
C LEU A 359 22.59 18.32 -4.48
N ALA A 360 23.77 18.46 -5.07
CA ALA A 360 24.07 19.48 -6.06
C ALA A 360 23.24 19.25 -7.34
N ALA A 361 23.10 20.28 -8.17
CA ALA A 361 22.17 20.28 -9.31
C ALA A 361 22.49 19.21 -10.37
N ASP A 362 23.78 18.93 -10.57
CA ASP A 362 24.32 17.86 -11.40
C ASP A 362 23.98 16.47 -10.82
N ALA A 363 24.28 16.24 -9.55
CA ALA A 363 23.97 14.98 -8.86
C ALA A 363 22.44 14.69 -8.82
N LEU A 364 21.61 15.73 -8.77
CA LEU A 364 20.16 15.61 -8.88
C LEU A 364 19.68 15.31 -10.31
N ALA A 365 20.36 15.85 -11.34
CA ALA A 365 20.07 15.50 -12.74
C ALA A 365 20.45 14.05 -13.04
N ASP A 366 21.58 13.57 -12.50
CA ASP A 366 22.00 12.18 -12.57
C ASP A 366 21.01 11.25 -11.87
N ALA A 367 20.64 11.54 -10.62
CA ALA A 367 19.65 10.76 -9.88
C ALA A 367 18.26 10.73 -10.56
N ARG A 368 17.86 11.81 -11.27
CA ARG A 368 16.65 11.81 -12.11
C ARG A 368 16.79 10.88 -13.32
N ARG A 369 17.93 10.91 -14.02
CA ARG A 369 18.20 10.02 -15.17
C ARG A 369 18.21 8.54 -14.75
N ASP A 370 18.79 8.24 -13.59
CA ASP A 370 18.80 6.88 -13.03
C ASP A 370 17.38 6.43 -12.65
N GLN A 371 16.59 7.30 -12.00
CA GLN A 371 15.20 7.04 -11.64
C GLN A 371 14.29 6.78 -12.86
N LEU A 372 14.58 7.41 -13.99
CA LEU A 372 13.84 7.21 -15.24
C LEU A 372 14.18 5.87 -15.93
N GLU A 373 15.28 5.21 -15.57
CA GLU A 373 15.74 3.94 -16.18
C GLU A 373 15.84 4.01 -17.74
N GLY A 374 16.14 5.20 -18.28
CA GLY A 374 16.20 5.46 -19.73
C GLY A 374 14.85 5.70 -20.41
N LEU A 375 13.73 5.75 -19.67
CA LEU A 375 12.43 6.18 -20.19
C LEU A 375 12.41 7.70 -20.44
N PRO A 376 11.76 8.19 -21.51
CA PRO A 376 11.43 9.61 -21.63
C PRO A 376 10.57 10.07 -20.45
N PRO A 377 10.76 11.29 -19.90
CA PRO A 377 9.95 11.79 -18.79
C PRO A 377 8.44 11.71 -19.03
N TRP A 378 7.98 12.04 -20.26
CA TRP A 378 6.58 11.93 -20.70
C TRP A 378 5.98 10.52 -20.51
N ASP A 379 6.81 9.48 -20.59
CA ASP A 379 6.41 8.09 -20.48
C ASP A 379 6.49 7.54 -19.05
N TYR A 380 7.10 8.30 -18.13
CA TYR A 380 7.37 7.90 -16.76
C TYR A 380 6.20 8.24 -15.83
N GLY A 381 5.59 7.23 -15.22
CA GLY A 381 4.53 7.41 -14.23
C GLY A 381 3.14 7.14 -14.79
N THR A 382 2.21 8.08 -14.58
CA THR A 382 0.80 7.95 -14.95
C THR A 382 0.19 9.31 -15.25
N TRP A 383 -0.54 9.38 -16.35
CA TRP A 383 -1.38 10.53 -16.69
C TRP A 383 -2.77 10.31 -16.12
N ALA A 384 -3.19 11.20 -15.21
CA ALA A 384 -4.51 11.21 -14.61
C ALA A 384 -5.41 12.21 -15.37
N TRP A 385 -6.44 11.69 -16.03
CA TRP A 385 -7.46 12.49 -16.70
C TRP A 385 -8.66 12.72 -15.78
N TYR A 386 -8.98 13.99 -15.51
CA TYR A 386 -10.11 14.44 -14.71
C TYR A 386 -11.25 14.94 -15.62
N PRO A 387 -12.18 14.08 -16.05
CA PRO A 387 -13.18 14.42 -17.07
C PRO A 387 -14.20 15.50 -16.66
N TRP A 388 -14.28 15.86 -15.37
CA TRP A 388 -15.15 16.93 -14.87
C TRP A 388 -14.54 18.33 -14.97
N SER A 389 -13.21 18.45 -14.81
CA SER A 389 -12.49 19.72 -14.91
C SER A 389 -11.87 19.92 -16.30
N GLY A 390 -11.69 18.85 -17.06
CA GLY A 390 -11.02 18.87 -18.36
C GLY A 390 -9.48 18.87 -18.23
N ARG A 391 -8.95 18.45 -17.07
CA ARG A 391 -7.52 18.46 -16.76
C ARG A 391 -6.85 17.11 -16.98
N LEU A 392 -5.70 17.13 -17.65
CA LEU A 392 -4.79 16.00 -17.77
C LEU A 392 -3.54 16.29 -16.92
N VAL A 393 -3.32 15.54 -15.85
CA VAL A 393 -2.25 15.80 -14.87
C VAL A 393 -1.23 14.67 -14.91
N HIS A 394 0.05 15.01 -14.97
CA HIS A 394 1.13 14.03 -14.90
C HIS A 394 1.47 13.72 -13.44
N VAL A 395 1.55 12.43 -13.07
CA VAL A 395 1.73 11.99 -11.69
C VAL A 395 2.72 10.83 -11.62
N LEU A 396 3.58 10.84 -10.60
CA LEU A 396 4.45 9.69 -10.27
C LEU A 396 3.66 8.37 -10.18
N PRO A 397 4.31 7.20 -10.41
CA PRO A 397 3.73 5.89 -10.14
C PRO A 397 3.11 5.80 -8.73
N ARG A 398 1.99 5.08 -8.59
CA ARG A 398 1.18 4.96 -7.36
C ARG A 398 1.96 4.97 -6.04
N GLU A 399 2.91 4.06 -5.87
CA GLU A 399 3.64 3.90 -4.61
C GLU A 399 4.63 5.05 -4.37
N GLU A 400 5.21 5.62 -5.43
CA GLU A 400 6.14 6.75 -5.38
C GLU A 400 5.41 8.06 -5.09
N TYR A 401 4.26 8.27 -5.74
CA TYR A 401 3.36 9.39 -5.44
C TYR A 401 2.92 9.38 -3.97
N ARG A 402 2.49 8.22 -3.46
CA ARG A 402 2.08 8.05 -2.07
C ARG A 402 3.26 8.22 -1.10
N LEU A 403 4.46 7.74 -1.46
CA LEU A 403 5.68 7.96 -0.69
C LEU A 403 5.94 9.45 -0.50
N VAL A 404 5.98 10.24 -1.59
CA VAL A 404 6.20 11.69 -1.54
C VAL A 404 5.10 12.39 -0.75
N ARG A 405 3.83 12.19 -1.12
CA ARG A 405 2.66 12.85 -0.53
C ARG A 405 2.57 12.70 1.00
N THR A 406 3.05 11.57 1.54
CA THR A 406 2.98 11.24 2.96
C THR A 406 4.34 11.27 3.67
N ASP A 407 5.40 11.79 3.04
CA ASP A 407 6.73 11.83 3.66
C ASP A 407 6.75 12.72 4.90
N ARG A 408 6.11 13.91 4.82
CA ARG A 408 5.99 14.86 5.94
C ARG A 408 5.01 14.41 7.04
N ASN A 409 4.37 13.24 6.90
CA ASN A 409 3.57 12.62 7.95
C ASN A 409 4.41 11.72 8.87
N ARG A 410 5.64 11.35 8.48
CA ARG A 410 6.56 10.50 9.27
C ARG A 410 6.87 11.12 10.63
N GLY A 411 7.07 10.29 11.65
CA GLY A 411 7.13 10.71 13.05
C GLY A 411 5.77 11.02 13.70
N LYS A 412 4.68 11.03 12.92
CA LYS A 412 3.28 11.03 13.40
C LYS A 412 2.49 9.83 12.88
N ILE A 413 2.75 9.43 11.63
CA ILE A 413 2.21 8.24 10.96
C ILE A 413 3.35 7.65 10.13
N ASP A 414 3.99 6.59 10.62
CA ASP A 414 5.19 6.05 9.97
C ASP A 414 4.89 5.11 8.81
N ARG A 415 5.89 4.83 7.96
CA ARG A 415 5.72 4.03 6.73
C ARG A 415 4.96 2.69 6.93
N PRO A 416 5.15 1.92 8.03
CA PRO A 416 4.33 0.73 8.28
C PRO A 416 2.86 1.04 8.56
N GLU A 417 2.58 2.12 9.29
CA GLU A 417 1.24 2.59 9.63
C GLU A 417 0.52 3.15 8.42
N GLN A 418 1.20 3.96 7.60
CA GLN A 418 0.70 4.45 6.31
C GLN A 418 0.28 3.28 5.41
N ARG A 419 1.10 2.21 5.30
CA ARG A 419 0.73 0.99 4.55
C ARG A 419 -0.48 0.28 5.15
N ARG A 420 -0.54 0.15 6.49
CA ARG A 420 -1.70 -0.45 7.18
C ARG A 420 -2.98 0.33 6.92
N LEU A 421 -2.92 1.67 6.99
CA LEU A 421 -4.03 2.56 6.72
C LEU A 421 -4.46 2.51 5.25
N LEU A 422 -3.53 2.57 4.30
CA LEU A 422 -3.86 2.49 2.86
C LEU A 422 -4.44 1.14 2.42
N ALA A 423 -4.37 0.10 3.26
CA ALA A 423 -5.04 -1.17 3.07
C ALA A 423 -6.48 -1.21 3.62
N LYS A 424 -6.94 -0.14 4.29
CA LYS A 424 -8.28 -0.03 4.88
C LYS A 424 -9.30 0.58 3.93
N ARG A 425 -10.57 0.22 4.15
CA ARG A 425 -11.74 0.85 3.53
C ARG A 425 -12.61 1.55 4.56
N VAL A 426 -12.99 2.80 4.31
CA VAL A 426 -13.90 3.56 5.18
C VAL A 426 -15.23 3.83 4.46
N GLY A 427 -16.35 3.52 5.12
CA GLY A 427 -17.67 3.96 4.69
C GLY A 427 -17.97 5.35 5.24
N ILE A 428 -18.52 6.26 4.44
CA ILE A 428 -18.95 7.60 4.85
C ILE A 428 -20.39 7.81 4.36
N ILE A 429 -21.31 8.05 5.30
CA ILE A 429 -22.73 8.35 5.01
C ILE A 429 -22.99 9.80 5.39
N GLY A 430 -23.54 10.60 4.47
CA GLY A 430 -23.72 12.03 4.67
C GLY A 430 -22.44 12.81 4.32
N LEU A 431 -22.51 13.60 3.26
CA LEU A 431 -21.38 14.29 2.64
C LEU A 431 -21.66 15.79 2.55
N SER A 432 -22.40 16.32 3.53
CA SER A 432 -22.37 17.74 3.87
C SER A 432 -21.28 18.03 4.90
N VAL A 433 -21.44 17.57 6.16
CA VAL A 433 -20.40 17.69 7.20
C VAL A 433 -19.29 16.65 6.97
N GLY A 434 -19.68 15.39 6.73
CA GLY A 434 -18.75 14.29 6.42
C GLY A 434 -17.89 14.48 5.16
N ASN A 435 -18.16 15.49 4.31
CA ASN A 435 -17.22 15.90 3.25
C ASN A 435 -15.87 16.36 3.82
N SER A 436 -15.88 17.08 4.96
CA SER A 436 -14.65 17.53 5.61
C SER A 436 -13.82 16.36 6.12
N ALA A 437 -14.47 15.37 6.75
CA ALA A 437 -13.82 14.11 7.13
C ALA A 437 -13.29 13.36 5.91
N ALA A 438 -14.09 13.16 4.86
CA ALA A 438 -13.69 12.45 3.63
C ALA A 438 -12.43 13.04 2.99
N VAL A 439 -12.36 14.37 2.86
CA VAL A 439 -11.21 15.09 2.33
C VAL A 439 -10.00 14.97 3.26
N THR A 440 -10.17 15.15 4.57
CA THR A 440 -9.06 15.12 5.55
C THR A 440 -8.47 13.71 5.69
N LEU A 441 -9.30 12.67 5.69
CA LEU A 441 -8.89 11.25 5.61
C LEU A 441 -8.01 11.00 4.37
N ALA A 442 -8.43 11.46 3.19
CA ALA A 442 -7.65 11.35 1.96
C ALA A 442 -6.31 12.10 2.05
N GLN A 443 -6.30 13.32 2.60
CA GLN A 443 -5.10 14.13 2.79
C GLN A 443 -4.05 13.46 3.69
N GLU A 444 -4.46 12.85 4.81
CA GLU A 444 -3.52 12.13 5.67
C GLU A 444 -3.12 10.73 5.15
N GLY A 445 -3.91 10.14 4.24
CA GLY A 445 -3.74 8.75 3.80
C GLY A 445 -4.37 7.73 4.76
N VAL A 446 -5.39 8.16 5.51
CA VAL A 446 -6.19 7.31 6.41
C VAL A 446 -7.26 6.64 5.57
N ALA A 447 -7.09 5.34 5.30
CA ALA A 447 -7.77 4.55 4.26
C ALA A 447 -7.26 4.80 2.83
N GLY A 448 -7.19 3.72 2.05
CA GLY A 448 -6.87 3.74 0.61
C GLY A 448 -8.08 3.42 -0.27
N ALA A 449 -9.20 3.05 0.34
CA ALA A 449 -10.48 2.77 -0.29
C ALA A 449 -11.63 3.42 0.49
N PHE A 450 -12.70 3.81 -0.21
CA PHE A 450 -13.84 4.50 0.39
C PHE A 450 -15.18 4.10 -0.24
N LYS A 451 -16.24 4.09 0.57
CA LYS A 451 -17.63 4.02 0.10
C LYS A 451 -18.37 5.27 0.54
N LEU A 452 -18.90 6.03 -0.40
CA LEU A 452 -19.45 7.37 -0.17
C LEU A 452 -20.96 7.39 -0.47
N ALA A 453 -21.81 7.61 0.53
CA ALA A 453 -23.27 7.58 0.40
C ALA A 453 -23.92 8.94 0.74
N ASP A 454 -24.51 9.58 -0.28
CA ASP A 454 -25.31 10.80 -0.12
C ASP A 454 -26.25 10.96 -1.34
N PHE A 455 -27.54 11.23 -1.10
CA PHE A 455 -28.54 11.46 -2.14
C PHE A 455 -28.67 12.93 -2.56
N ASP A 456 -28.19 13.86 -1.73
CA ASP A 456 -28.40 15.28 -1.94
C ASP A 456 -27.56 15.84 -3.10
N ILE A 457 -28.05 16.96 -3.61
CA ILE A 457 -27.38 17.81 -4.58
C ILE A 457 -26.82 19.05 -3.87
N LEU A 458 -25.60 19.47 -4.24
CA LEU A 458 -25.00 20.71 -3.73
C LEU A 458 -25.87 21.92 -4.10
N SER A 459 -26.35 22.63 -3.08
CA SER A 459 -27.04 23.91 -3.21
C SER A 459 -26.13 25.08 -2.82
N VAL A 460 -26.53 26.30 -3.19
CA VAL A 460 -25.83 27.53 -2.74
C VAL A 460 -25.80 27.65 -1.21
N SER A 461 -26.85 27.20 -0.51
CA SER A 461 -26.91 27.23 0.96
C SER A 461 -26.02 26.18 1.66
N ASN A 462 -25.37 25.29 0.92
CA ASN A 462 -24.33 24.41 1.46
C ASN A 462 -22.93 25.04 1.45
N LEU A 463 -22.69 26.06 0.62
CA LEU A 463 -21.37 26.70 0.46
C LEU A 463 -20.89 27.45 1.72
N ASN A 464 -21.75 27.61 2.74
CA ASN A 464 -21.38 28.16 4.04
C ASN A 464 -20.51 27.22 4.89
N ARG A 465 -20.39 25.94 4.51
CA ARG A 465 -19.69 24.90 5.29
C ARG A 465 -19.10 23.75 4.47
N LEU A 466 -19.68 23.46 3.29
CA LEU A 466 -19.18 22.46 2.37
C LEU A 466 -18.21 23.15 1.40
N ARG A 467 -16.95 22.73 1.40
CA ARG A 467 -15.90 23.28 0.54
C ARG A 467 -16.21 22.92 -0.92
N ALA A 468 -16.74 23.85 -1.71
CA ALA A 468 -16.98 23.67 -3.14
C ALA A 468 -16.92 25.01 -3.90
N GLY A 469 -16.66 24.95 -5.21
CA GLY A 469 -16.80 26.11 -6.09
C GLY A 469 -18.26 26.35 -6.47
N LEU A 470 -18.67 27.61 -6.60
CA LEU A 470 -20.05 27.98 -7.00
C LEU A 470 -20.50 27.33 -8.33
N HIS A 471 -19.55 27.10 -9.25
CA HIS A 471 -19.77 26.41 -10.53
C HIS A 471 -20.14 24.92 -10.39
N GLN A 472 -20.11 24.34 -9.18
CA GLN A 472 -20.46 22.94 -8.92
C GLN A 472 -21.86 22.77 -8.30
N VAL A 473 -22.60 23.86 -8.07
CA VAL A 473 -24.00 23.79 -7.64
C VAL A 473 -24.80 22.99 -8.66
N GLY A 474 -25.58 22.01 -8.20
CA GLY A 474 -26.24 21.02 -9.07
C GLY A 474 -25.54 19.64 -9.12
N VAL A 475 -24.33 19.51 -8.59
CA VAL A 475 -23.62 18.21 -8.50
C VAL A 475 -24.05 17.45 -7.22
N ASN A 476 -24.25 16.13 -7.32
CA ASN A 476 -24.51 15.25 -6.15
C ASN A 476 -23.33 15.27 -5.15
N LYS A 477 -23.61 15.28 -3.85
CA LYS A 477 -22.57 15.42 -2.81
C LYS A 477 -21.58 14.25 -2.76
N ALA A 478 -21.98 13.02 -3.11
CA ALA A 478 -21.06 11.89 -3.21
C ALA A 478 -20.12 12.00 -4.42
N VAL A 479 -20.63 12.45 -5.57
CA VAL A 479 -19.82 12.81 -6.75
C VAL A 479 -18.81 13.91 -6.41
N LEU A 480 -19.25 14.96 -5.72
CA LEU A 480 -18.42 16.09 -5.29
C LEU A 480 -17.26 15.63 -4.38
N ALA A 481 -17.57 14.87 -3.32
CA ALA A 481 -16.56 14.34 -2.41
C ALA A 481 -15.56 13.42 -3.13
N ALA A 482 -16.04 12.51 -3.99
CA ALA A 482 -15.18 11.62 -4.76
C ALA A 482 -14.19 12.40 -5.65
N ARG A 483 -14.65 13.42 -6.37
CA ARG A 483 -13.78 14.28 -7.21
C ARG A 483 -12.66 14.92 -6.40
N GLN A 484 -12.99 15.50 -5.24
CA GLN A 484 -12.01 16.16 -4.38
C GLN A 484 -10.97 15.17 -3.84
N MET A 485 -11.40 13.97 -3.46
CA MET A 485 -10.50 12.92 -2.99
C MET A 485 -9.60 12.39 -4.11
N PHE A 486 -10.10 12.26 -5.34
CA PHE A 486 -9.28 11.89 -6.51
C PHE A 486 -8.30 12.99 -6.93
N GLU A 487 -8.62 14.27 -6.73
CA GLU A 487 -7.69 15.39 -6.91
C GLU A 487 -6.57 15.42 -5.84
N ILE A 488 -6.70 14.65 -4.75
CA ILE A 488 -5.72 14.49 -3.66
C ILE A 488 -4.92 13.17 -3.76
N ASP A 489 -5.55 12.08 -4.22
CA ASP A 489 -4.87 10.84 -4.60
C ASP A 489 -5.65 10.16 -5.74
N PRO A 490 -5.16 10.22 -6.99
CA PRO A 490 -5.85 9.63 -8.14
C PRO A 490 -5.91 8.10 -8.09
N TYR A 491 -5.21 7.46 -7.14
CA TYR A 491 -5.11 6.01 -6.97
C TYR A 491 -5.97 5.44 -5.83
N LEU A 492 -6.89 6.23 -5.27
CA LEU A 492 -7.89 5.74 -4.33
C LEU A 492 -8.87 4.76 -4.98
N ASP A 493 -9.38 3.83 -4.18
CA ASP A 493 -10.48 2.94 -4.59
C ASP A 493 -11.81 3.46 -4.02
N ILE A 494 -12.51 4.29 -4.79
CA ILE A 494 -13.78 4.89 -4.35
C ILE A 494 -14.97 4.23 -5.06
N GLU A 495 -15.98 3.87 -4.29
CA GLU A 495 -17.32 3.50 -4.74
C GLU A 495 -18.32 4.54 -4.21
N ILE A 496 -19.33 4.92 -5.00
CA ILE A 496 -20.33 5.92 -4.59
C ILE A 496 -21.75 5.36 -4.64
N PHE A 497 -22.58 5.79 -3.70
CA PHE A 497 -23.99 5.47 -3.55
C PHE A 497 -24.79 6.78 -3.67
N PRO A 498 -25.02 7.28 -4.90
CA PRO A 498 -25.60 8.60 -5.15
C PRO A 498 -27.12 8.66 -4.88
N ALA A 499 -27.72 7.55 -4.48
CA ALA A 499 -29.09 7.46 -3.96
C ALA A 499 -29.12 7.43 -2.41
N GLY A 500 -27.98 7.62 -1.75
CA GLY A 500 -27.84 7.41 -0.31
C GLY A 500 -27.91 5.93 0.08
N LEU A 501 -28.18 5.67 1.36
CA LEU A 501 -28.47 4.32 1.85
C LEU A 501 -29.97 4.02 1.86
N THR A 502 -30.30 2.77 1.52
CA THR A 502 -31.66 2.22 1.49
C THR A 502 -31.66 0.80 2.09
N GLU A 503 -32.83 0.22 2.33
CA GLU A 503 -32.95 -1.15 2.87
C GLU A 503 -32.32 -2.19 1.94
N GLU A 504 -32.35 -1.95 0.64
CA GLU A 504 -31.83 -2.84 -0.39
C GLU A 504 -30.30 -2.77 -0.50
N ASN A 505 -29.71 -1.58 -0.35
CA ASN A 505 -28.28 -1.36 -0.61
C ASN A 505 -27.39 -1.34 0.64
N ILE A 506 -27.94 -1.25 1.86
CA ILE A 506 -27.15 -1.14 3.09
C ILE A 506 -26.19 -2.34 3.26
N LYS A 507 -26.63 -3.56 2.95
CA LYS A 507 -25.77 -4.74 2.99
C LYS A 507 -24.63 -4.69 1.96
N GLU A 508 -24.88 -4.14 0.79
CA GLU A 508 -23.86 -3.93 -0.26
C GLU A 508 -22.85 -2.86 0.15
N PHE A 509 -23.31 -1.78 0.79
CA PHE A 509 -22.43 -0.76 1.36
C PHE A 509 -21.48 -1.36 2.39
N PHE A 510 -21.97 -2.14 3.35
CA PHE A 510 -21.11 -2.73 4.39
C PHE A 510 -20.20 -3.87 3.91
N LEU A 511 -20.67 -4.74 3.01
CA LEU A 511 -19.98 -6.02 2.67
C LEU A 511 -19.67 -6.23 1.18
N GLY A 512 -20.47 -5.64 0.28
CA GLY A 512 -20.43 -5.89 -1.16
C GLY A 512 -19.42 -5.04 -1.91
N GLY A 513 -19.66 -4.83 -3.21
CA GLY A 513 -18.81 -3.99 -4.05
C GLY A 513 -17.37 -4.49 -4.13
N HIS A 514 -16.40 -3.61 -3.92
CA HIS A 514 -14.97 -3.98 -3.88
C HIS A 514 -14.52 -4.58 -2.51
N GLY A 515 -15.48 -4.91 -1.63
CA GLY A 515 -15.29 -5.60 -0.35
C GLY A 515 -15.80 -4.82 0.86
N PRO A 516 -15.62 -5.37 2.08
CA PRO A 516 -16.17 -4.79 3.30
C PRO A 516 -15.51 -3.46 3.70
N ILE A 517 -16.17 -2.71 4.59
CA ILE A 517 -15.61 -1.54 5.27
C ILE A 517 -15.01 -1.91 6.63
N ASP A 518 -13.92 -1.26 7.02
CA ASP A 518 -13.24 -1.43 8.31
C ASP A 518 -13.74 -0.45 9.39
N LEU A 519 -14.36 0.66 8.98
CA LEU A 519 -14.87 1.72 9.85
C LEU A 519 -15.98 2.49 9.13
N LEU A 520 -16.97 2.95 9.89
CA LEU A 520 -18.03 3.83 9.44
C LEU A 520 -17.86 5.25 10.00
N VAL A 521 -17.93 6.24 9.12
CA VAL A 521 -18.19 7.65 9.44
C VAL A 521 -19.66 7.94 9.14
N GLU A 522 -20.40 8.38 10.14
CA GLU A 522 -21.86 8.44 10.11
C GLU A 522 -22.35 9.88 10.38
N GLU A 523 -22.56 10.63 9.31
CA GLU A 523 -22.74 12.08 9.28
C GLU A 523 -24.09 12.47 8.64
N CYS A 524 -25.10 11.61 8.81
CA CYS A 524 -26.43 11.79 8.23
C CYS A 524 -27.44 12.38 9.22
N ASP A 525 -28.42 13.11 8.69
CA ASP A 525 -29.50 13.77 9.42
C ASP A 525 -30.81 12.96 9.46
N THR A 526 -30.91 11.93 8.62
CA THR A 526 -32.12 11.11 8.46
C THR A 526 -32.15 10.01 9.54
N PRO A 527 -33.10 10.04 10.51
CA PRO A 527 -33.04 9.16 11.68
C PRO A 527 -33.11 7.66 11.35
N TRP A 528 -33.86 7.28 10.30
CA TRP A 528 -33.89 5.89 9.82
C TRP A 528 -32.50 5.43 9.34
N VAL A 529 -31.80 6.23 8.54
CA VAL A 529 -30.45 5.90 8.03
C VAL A 529 -29.45 5.80 9.18
N LYS A 530 -29.48 6.76 10.11
CA LYS A 530 -28.58 6.80 11.27
C LYS A 530 -28.68 5.53 12.12
N LEU A 531 -29.89 5.04 12.38
CA LEU A 531 -30.09 3.82 13.15
C LEU A 531 -29.80 2.56 12.33
N ALA A 532 -30.30 2.45 11.09
CA ALA A 532 -30.08 1.27 10.25
C ALA A 532 -28.58 1.02 9.99
N ALA A 533 -27.82 2.09 9.77
CA ALA A 533 -26.37 2.01 9.61
C ALA A 533 -25.66 1.55 10.90
N ARG A 534 -26.11 1.99 12.08
CA ARG A 534 -25.53 1.57 13.36
C ARG A 534 -25.95 0.16 13.77
N GLU A 535 -27.17 -0.27 13.44
CA GLU A 535 -27.62 -1.67 13.56
C GLU A 535 -26.74 -2.59 12.69
N ALA A 536 -26.59 -2.27 11.40
CA ALA A 536 -25.72 -3.02 10.51
C ALA A 536 -24.25 -3.00 10.94
N ALA A 537 -23.73 -1.86 11.41
CA ALA A 537 -22.38 -1.75 11.92
C ALA A 537 -22.16 -2.60 13.17
N ARG A 538 -23.10 -2.57 14.13
CA ARG A 538 -23.07 -3.41 15.34
C ARG A 538 -23.06 -4.89 14.99
N ASP A 539 -23.99 -5.33 14.15
CA ASP A 539 -24.17 -6.74 13.81
C ASP A 539 -23.00 -7.31 13.00
N LEU A 540 -22.21 -6.43 12.35
CA LEU A 540 -20.99 -6.77 11.61
C LEU A 540 -19.68 -6.48 12.38
N GLY A 541 -19.76 -5.92 13.60
CA GLY A 541 -18.58 -5.54 14.39
C GLY A 541 -17.75 -4.41 13.78
N VAL A 542 -18.36 -3.51 13.00
CA VAL A 542 -17.71 -2.34 12.39
C VAL A 542 -17.79 -1.14 13.36
N PRO A 543 -16.67 -0.49 13.71
CA PRO A 543 -16.69 0.69 14.57
C PRO A 543 -17.31 1.90 13.85
N VAL A 544 -18.07 2.71 14.58
CA VAL A 544 -18.72 3.92 14.09
C VAL A 544 -18.12 5.16 14.75
N VAL A 545 -17.95 6.22 13.95
CA VAL A 545 -17.56 7.56 14.39
C VAL A 545 -18.56 8.57 13.79
N MET A 546 -18.99 9.55 14.59
CA MET A 546 -19.87 10.65 14.19
C MET A 546 -19.45 11.93 14.89
N GLU A 547 -19.55 13.06 14.22
CA GLU A 547 -19.47 14.40 14.80
C GLU A 547 -20.83 15.13 14.63
N ALA A 548 -21.26 15.89 15.64
CA ALA A 548 -22.60 16.51 15.66
C ALA A 548 -22.60 18.02 15.35
N ASN A 549 -21.47 18.57 14.91
CA ASN A 549 -21.15 19.96 14.60
C ASN A 549 -21.25 20.99 15.75
N ASP A 550 -22.25 20.87 16.62
CA ASP A 550 -22.40 21.74 17.79
C ASP A 550 -21.45 21.32 18.92
N ARG A 551 -20.70 22.30 19.44
CA ARG A 551 -19.72 22.14 20.55
C ARG A 551 -18.66 21.05 20.35
N GLY A 552 -18.41 20.62 19.11
CA GLY A 552 -17.45 19.57 18.80
C GLY A 552 -17.78 18.22 19.45
N LEU A 553 -19.07 17.87 19.53
CA LEU A 553 -19.51 16.56 20.04
C LEU A 553 -19.07 15.44 19.08
N LEU A 554 -18.14 14.62 19.54
CA LEU A 554 -17.67 13.38 18.92
C LEU A 554 -18.32 12.17 19.61
N ASP A 555 -18.98 11.30 18.83
CA ASP A 555 -19.60 10.04 19.27
C ASP A 555 -18.84 8.86 18.63
N VAL A 556 -18.43 7.89 19.45
CA VAL A 556 -17.65 6.72 19.02
C VAL A 556 -18.30 5.44 19.53
N GLU A 557 -18.63 4.50 18.64
CA GLU A 557 -19.12 3.17 19.00
C GLU A 557 -18.16 2.08 18.50
N ARG A 558 -17.36 1.51 19.41
CA ARG A 558 -16.40 0.43 19.12
C ARG A 558 -17.11 -0.93 19.06
N PHE A 559 -18.03 -1.13 18.13
CA PHE A 559 -18.71 -2.43 17.97
C PHE A 559 -17.74 -3.59 17.66
N ASP A 560 -16.55 -3.29 17.14
CA ASP A 560 -15.43 -4.23 16.97
C ASP A 560 -14.88 -4.80 18.29
N ARG A 561 -15.10 -4.12 19.42
CA ARG A 561 -14.69 -4.53 20.78
C ARG A 561 -15.87 -4.76 21.72
N GLU A 562 -16.96 -4.06 21.48
CA GLU A 562 -18.14 -3.97 22.35
C GLU A 562 -19.42 -4.30 21.53
N PRO A 563 -19.53 -5.49 20.91
CA PRO A 563 -20.60 -5.82 19.94
C PRO A 563 -22.01 -5.87 20.55
N ARG A 564 -22.12 -5.86 21.88
CA ARG A 564 -23.40 -5.78 22.61
C ARG A 564 -23.73 -4.35 23.09
N ARG A 565 -23.00 -3.32 22.62
CA ARG A 565 -23.29 -1.91 22.95
C ARG A 565 -24.70 -1.54 22.43
N PRO A 566 -25.57 -0.96 23.27
CA PRO A 566 -26.79 -0.32 22.79
C PRO A 566 -26.45 0.92 21.95
N LEU A 567 -27.18 1.13 20.86
CA LEU A 567 -26.90 2.20 19.89
C LEU A 567 -26.93 3.58 20.55
N LEU A 568 -26.04 4.47 20.12
CA LEU A 568 -25.86 5.82 20.70
C LEU A 568 -25.73 5.76 22.24
N HIS A 569 -24.99 4.76 22.71
CA HIS A 569 -24.77 4.41 24.13
C HIS A 569 -26.05 4.15 24.94
N GLY A 570 -27.15 3.78 24.28
CA GLY A 570 -28.43 3.48 24.93
C GLY A 570 -29.33 4.68 25.19
N ARG A 571 -28.97 5.88 24.70
CA ARG A 571 -29.78 7.11 24.87
C ARG A 571 -31.18 7.01 24.25
N LEU A 572 -31.38 6.12 23.29
CA LEU A 572 -32.66 5.90 22.60
C LEU A 572 -33.51 4.77 23.20
N GLY A 573 -33.05 4.14 24.30
CA GLY A 573 -33.73 3.00 24.90
C GLY A 573 -33.88 1.84 23.89
N PRO A 574 -35.08 1.27 23.71
CA PRO A 574 -35.32 0.13 22.81
C PRO A 574 -35.57 0.50 21.34
N LEU A 575 -35.53 1.79 20.97
CA LEU A 575 -35.95 2.27 19.66
C LEU A 575 -35.03 1.80 18.53
N THR A 576 -35.61 1.21 17.48
CA THR A 576 -34.93 0.65 16.31
C THR A 576 -35.09 1.51 15.06
N ALA A 577 -34.35 1.20 14.00
CA ALA A 577 -34.53 1.84 12.69
C ALA A 577 -35.96 1.63 12.14
N ALA A 578 -36.59 0.48 12.38
CA ALA A 578 -37.95 0.20 11.93
C ALA A 578 -38.97 1.17 12.58
N ASP A 579 -38.79 1.48 13.87
CA ASP A 579 -39.69 2.35 14.64
C ASP A 579 -39.67 3.80 14.14
N CYS A 580 -38.53 4.28 13.60
CA CYS A 580 -38.39 5.64 13.05
C CYS A 580 -39.46 6.01 12.00
N ARG A 581 -40.04 5.01 11.31
CA ARG A 581 -41.08 5.21 10.29
C ARG A 581 -42.45 5.55 10.89
N LEU A 582 -42.68 5.19 12.15
CA LEU A 582 -43.95 5.35 12.87
C LEU A 582 -44.00 6.64 13.71
N LEU A 583 -42.87 7.31 13.89
CA LEU A 583 -42.75 8.52 14.73
C LEU A 583 -43.47 9.74 14.12
N THR A 584 -44.25 10.41 14.96
CA THR A 584 -44.81 11.73 14.68
C THR A 584 -43.70 12.78 14.50
N PRO A 585 -43.99 13.95 13.90
CA PRO A 585 -42.99 15.01 13.75
C PRO A 585 -42.37 15.47 15.08
N ALA A 586 -43.14 15.51 16.16
CA ALA A 586 -42.65 15.92 17.48
C ALA A 586 -41.69 14.87 18.09
N GLU A 587 -42.05 13.58 18.01
CA GLU A 587 -41.17 12.48 18.45
C GLU A 587 -39.90 12.40 17.61
N ARG A 588 -39.98 12.71 16.32
CA ARG A 588 -38.81 12.78 15.43
C ARG A 588 -37.85 13.91 15.81
N ILE A 589 -38.36 15.09 16.18
CA ILE A 589 -37.53 16.19 16.71
C ILE A 589 -36.88 15.75 18.02
N ARG A 590 -37.63 15.10 18.92
CA ARG A 590 -37.11 14.59 20.18
C ARG A 590 -35.98 13.57 19.96
N LEU A 591 -36.19 12.62 19.04
CA LEU A 591 -35.19 11.63 18.63
C LEU A 591 -33.89 12.30 18.12
N VAL A 592 -34.00 13.32 17.26
CA VAL A 592 -32.84 14.07 16.77
C VAL A 592 -32.10 14.77 17.93
N LEU A 593 -32.82 15.37 18.87
CA LEU A 593 -32.20 15.98 20.06
C LEU A 593 -31.51 14.93 20.95
N ASP A 594 -32.12 13.76 21.18
CA ASP A 594 -31.49 12.71 21.98
C ASP A 594 -30.25 12.11 21.26
N MET A 595 -30.26 12.08 19.92
CA MET A 595 -29.11 11.74 19.07
C MET A 595 -27.95 12.73 19.21
N VAL A 596 -28.19 14.05 19.21
CA VAL A 596 -27.13 15.10 19.27
C VAL A 596 -26.83 15.63 20.68
N ASP A 597 -27.37 14.99 21.72
CA ASP A 597 -27.24 15.43 23.12
C ASP A 597 -27.87 16.80 23.40
N GLY A 598 -29.17 16.91 23.18
CA GLY A 598 -30.00 18.11 23.35
C GLY A 598 -29.99 18.75 24.74
N GLU A 599 -29.39 18.12 25.76
CA GLU A 599 -29.16 18.71 27.09
C GLU A 599 -27.91 19.60 27.12
N ARG A 600 -27.00 19.45 26.16
CA ARG A 600 -25.68 20.11 26.11
C ARG A 600 -25.48 21.05 24.93
N ILE A 601 -26.48 21.18 24.06
CA ILE A 601 -26.43 22.09 22.90
C ILE A 601 -26.09 23.53 23.30
N SER A 602 -25.44 24.25 22.38
CA SER A 602 -25.04 25.64 22.62
C SER A 602 -26.28 26.55 22.81
N PRO A 603 -26.19 27.60 23.65
CA PRO A 603 -27.29 28.56 23.81
C PRO A 603 -27.72 29.20 22.48
N ALA A 604 -26.78 29.41 21.56
CA ALA A 604 -27.04 29.94 20.22
C ALA A 604 -27.84 28.96 19.36
N LEU A 605 -27.50 27.66 19.35
CA LEU A 605 -28.25 26.65 18.63
C LEU A 605 -29.66 26.48 19.24
N ALA A 606 -29.77 26.40 20.57
CA ALA A 606 -31.06 26.31 21.27
C ALA A 606 -31.99 27.50 20.95
N ALA A 607 -31.45 28.72 20.91
CA ALA A 607 -32.18 29.93 20.54
C ALA A 607 -32.64 29.95 19.08
N SER A 608 -32.06 29.12 18.20
CA SER A 608 -32.46 29.06 16.79
C SER A 608 -33.70 28.19 16.54
N PHE A 609 -34.03 27.25 17.42
CA PHE A 609 -35.13 26.30 17.18
C PHE A 609 -36.51 26.93 16.95
N PRO A 610 -36.93 28.00 17.67
CA PRO A 610 -38.21 28.67 17.43
C PRO A 610 -38.27 29.43 16.09
N GLU A 611 -37.12 29.66 15.45
CA GLU A 611 -36.97 30.44 14.22
C GLU A 611 -36.92 29.55 12.96
N ILE A 612 -36.66 28.25 13.10
CA ILE A 612 -36.68 27.27 12.01
C ILE A 612 -38.10 27.17 11.43
N GLY A 613 -38.21 27.29 10.10
CA GLY A 613 -39.47 27.35 9.37
C GLY A 613 -40.16 28.71 9.41
N ARG A 614 -39.59 29.72 10.08
CA ARG A 614 -40.16 31.09 10.19
C ARG A 614 -39.23 32.14 9.61
N THR A 615 -38.04 32.29 10.17
CA THR A 615 -37.00 33.23 9.71
C THR A 615 -35.72 32.51 9.27
N LEU A 616 -35.50 31.28 9.77
CA LEU A 616 -34.47 30.35 9.34
C LEU A 616 -35.08 29.21 8.53
N SER A 617 -34.41 28.79 7.46
CA SER A 617 -34.89 27.69 6.60
C SER A 617 -34.51 26.30 7.10
N SER A 618 -33.45 26.18 7.89
CA SER A 618 -32.92 24.92 8.45
C SER A 618 -31.97 25.22 9.62
N TRP A 619 -31.42 24.16 10.22
CA TRP A 619 -30.47 24.19 11.33
C TRP A 619 -29.22 25.05 11.02
N PRO A 620 -28.81 25.99 11.90
CA PRO A 620 -27.55 26.72 11.75
C PRO A 620 -26.34 25.77 11.86
N GLN A 621 -25.36 25.96 10.99
CA GLN A 621 -24.08 25.23 11.00
C GLN A 621 -22.97 26.16 10.52
N LEU A 622 -21.77 26.06 11.12
CA LEU A 622 -20.61 26.92 10.82
C LEU A 622 -19.45 26.12 10.22
N ALA A 623 -18.75 26.71 9.24
CA ALA A 623 -17.56 26.11 8.61
C ALA A 623 -16.46 25.75 9.61
N SER A 624 -16.27 26.55 10.67
CA SER A 624 -15.28 26.30 11.72
C SER A 624 -15.58 25.01 12.49
N GLY A 625 -16.83 24.78 12.89
CA GLY A 625 -17.26 23.53 13.51
C GLY A 625 -17.12 22.34 12.56
N VAL A 626 -17.48 22.50 11.28
CA VAL A 626 -17.35 21.41 10.28
C VAL A 626 -15.89 21.04 10.03
N ALA A 627 -14.99 22.03 10.01
CA ALA A 627 -13.55 21.81 9.88
C ALA A 627 -12.95 21.14 11.12
N LEU A 628 -13.40 21.52 12.33
CA LEU A 628 -13.04 20.82 13.56
C LEU A 628 -13.51 19.35 13.50
N GLY A 629 -14.76 19.11 13.10
CA GLY A 629 -15.31 17.75 13.00
C GLY A 629 -14.53 16.87 12.02
N GLY A 630 -14.15 17.41 10.86
CA GLY A 630 -13.26 16.71 9.92
C GLY A 630 -11.93 16.27 10.55
N ALA A 631 -11.34 17.09 11.44
CA ALA A 631 -10.14 16.75 12.19
C ALA A 631 -10.42 15.68 13.27
N LEU A 632 -11.47 15.84 14.09
CA LEU A 632 -11.85 14.89 15.15
C LEU A 632 -12.14 13.49 14.61
N VAL A 633 -12.90 13.40 13.51
CA VAL A 633 -13.22 12.15 12.83
C VAL A 633 -11.96 11.50 12.25
N THR A 634 -11.11 12.27 11.56
CA THR A 634 -9.87 11.73 10.94
C THR A 634 -8.90 11.19 11.98
N GLU A 635 -8.68 11.93 13.07
CA GLU A 635 -7.85 11.51 14.21
C GLU A 635 -8.37 10.19 14.80
N THR A 636 -9.67 10.16 15.11
CA THR A 636 -10.33 9.01 15.75
C THR A 636 -10.29 7.77 14.85
N ALA A 637 -10.60 7.93 13.56
CA ALA A 637 -10.52 6.87 12.58
C ALA A 637 -9.10 6.31 12.46
N ARG A 638 -8.08 7.18 12.39
CA ARG A 638 -6.67 6.78 12.39
C ARG A 638 -6.29 5.96 13.63
N ARG A 639 -6.70 6.39 14.83
CA ARG A 639 -6.47 5.62 16.07
C ARG A 639 -7.13 4.26 16.04
N ILE A 640 -8.40 4.19 15.63
CA ILE A 640 -9.15 2.93 15.57
C ILE A 640 -8.50 1.96 14.58
N LEU A 641 -8.20 2.41 13.35
CA LEU A 641 -7.66 1.59 12.27
C LEU A 641 -6.20 1.12 12.53
N LEU A 642 -5.41 1.89 13.30
CA LEU A 642 -4.09 1.47 13.77
C LEU A 642 -4.13 0.60 15.04
N GLY A 643 -5.28 0.45 15.69
CA GLY A 643 -5.46 -0.35 16.91
C GLY A 643 -5.15 0.41 18.21
N GLY A 644 -4.95 1.73 18.15
CA GLY A 644 -4.60 2.60 19.26
C GLY A 644 -5.69 2.77 20.32
N ARG A 645 -5.40 3.65 21.29
CA ARG A 645 -6.29 3.93 22.43
C ARG A 645 -7.44 4.85 21.99
N CYS A 646 -8.61 4.25 21.83
CA CYS A 646 -9.89 4.92 21.59
C CYS A 646 -11.00 3.99 22.14
N ALA A 647 -11.79 4.47 23.10
CA ALA A 647 -12.89 3.74 23.72
C ALA A 647 -14.23 4.25 23.15
N SER A 648 -15.30 3.45 23.27
CA SER A 648 -16.63 3.97 22.96
C SER A 648 -17.06 5.05 23.95
N GLY A 649 -17.77 6.07 23.47
CA GLY A 649 -18.32 7.13 24.31
C GLY A 649 -18.64 8.40 23.53
N ARG A 650 -19.02 9.45 24.28
CA ARG A 650 -19.16 10.81 23.78
C ARG A 650 -18.09 11.70 24.39
N PHE A 651 -17.51 12.56 23.56
CA PHE A 651 -16.43 13.46 23.90
C PHE A 651 -16.76 14.83 23.32
N TYR A 652 -16.42 15.90 24.04
CA TYR A 652 -16.59 17.28 23.57
C TYR A 652 -15.23 17.91 23.35
N VAL A 653 -15.10 18.64 22.25
CA VAL A 653 -13.98 19.55 21.96
C VAL A 653 -14.59 20.92 21.69
N ASP A 654 -15.19 21.50 22.74
CA ASP A 654 -15.90 22.76 22.63
C ASP A 654 -14.90 23.93 22.51
N LEU A 655 -14.90 24.60 21.35
CA LEU A 655 -14.03 25.75 21.10
C LEU A 655 -14.37 26.96 21.99
N GLU A 656 -15.61 27.10 22.43
CA GLU A 656 -16.02 28.17 23.35
C GLU A 656 -15.40 27.94 24.74
N GLU A 657 -15.41 26.70 25.23
CA GLU A 657 -14.73 26.33 26.48
C GLU A 657 -13.21 26.29 26.35
N LEU A 658 -12.65 25.93 25.18
CA LEU A 658 -11.19 25.79 25.00
C LEU A 658 -10.46 27.11 24.77
N ILE A 659 -11.14 28.12 24.21
CA ILE A 659 -10.59 29.46 23.93
C ILE A 659 -11.22 30.51 24.86
N ALA A 660 -11.59 30.09 26.08
CA ALA A 660 -12.16 30.95 27.11
C ALA A 660 -11.06 31.80 27.79
N PRO A 661 -11.33 33.05 28.21
CA PRO A 661 -10.32 33.95 28.80
C PRO A 661 -9.65 33.41 30.07
N ASP A 662 -10.32 32.56 30.85
CA ASP A 662 -9.80 31.88 32.04
C ASP A 662 -8.80 30.77 31.73
N ARG A 663 -8.62 30.41 30.44
CA ARG A 663 -7.62 29.48 29.93
C ARG A 663 -6.44 30.17 29.23
N ASP A 664 -6.33 31.50 29.32
CA ASP A 664 -5.18 32.23 28.80
C ASP A 664 -3.90 31.88 29.57
N VAL A 665 -2.91 31.33 28.86
CA VAL A 665 -1.60 30.95 29.39
C VAL A 665 -0.53 32.03 29.18
N SER A 666 -0.88 33.19 28.60
CA SER A 666 0.02 34.34 28.47
C SER A 666 0.14 35.18 29.74
N GLY A 667 -0.86 35.07 30.64
CA GLY A 667 -0.92 35.76 31.93
C GLY A 667 0.01 35.15 32.99
N ALA A 668 1.28 35.58 33.00
CA ALA A 668 2.27 35.18 34.01
C ALA A 668 2.10 35.90 35.37
N ASP A 669 0.91 35.80 35.99
CA ASP A 669 0.73 36.03 37.42
C ASP A 669 0.53 34.68 38.11
N GLY A 670 1.56 34.20 38.79
CA GLY A 670 1.73 32.81 39.26
C GLY A 670 0.80 32.34 40.39
N THR A 671 -0.51 32.44 40.19
CA THR A 671 -1.57 31.95 41.11
C THR A 671 -2.68 31.16 40.40
N GLY A 672 -2.61 31.01 39.05
CA GLY A 672 -3.48 30.12 38.28
C GLY A 672 -3.20 28.64 38.60
N THR A 673 -4.26 27.89 38.93
CA THR A 673 -4.20 26.51 39.42
C THR A 673 -3.59 25.50 38.43
N ASP A 674 -2.90 24.49 38.99
CA ASP A 674 -2.38 23.30 38.30
C ASP A 674 -3.33 22.76 37.21
N VAL A 675 -3.04 23.08 35.95
CA VAL A 675 -3.49 22.29 34.81
C VAL A 675 -2.38 21.29 34.53
N ALA A 676 -2.61 20.03 34.90
CA ALA A 676 -1.66 18.93 34.75
C ALA A 676 -1.44 18.54 33.26
N GLY A 677 -0.86 19.45 32.48
CA GLY A 677 -0.34 19.21 31.14
C GLY A 677 1.02 18.53 31.22
N ALA A 678 1.17 17.40 30.55
CA ALA A 678 2.48 16.74 30.42
C ALA A 678 3.42 17.65 29.59
N GLY A 679 4.25 18.41 30.29
CA GLY A 679 5.24 19.29 29.67
C GLY A 679 6.18 18.51 28.77
N VAL A 680 6.45 19.06 27.58
CA VAL A 680 7.46 18.52 26.66
C VAL A 680 8.82 18.50 27.37
N PRO A 681 9.51 17.36 27.49
CA PRO A 681 10.84 17.30 28.10
C PRO A 681 11.79 18.32 27.47
N GLY A 682 12.48 19.14 28.28
CA GLY A 682 13.16 20.36 27.83
C GLY A 682 14.13 20.17 26.64
N GLY A 683 14.85 19.04 26.58
CA GLY A 683 15.76 18.73 25.48
C GLY A 683 15.08 18.52 24.11
N ILE A 684 13.77 18.26 24.05
CA ILE A 684 13.04 18.14 22.79
C ILE A 684 12.88 19.50 22.11
N VAL A 685 12.71 20.59 22.88
CA VAL A 685 12.58 21.94 22.31
C VAL A 685 13.90 22.39 21.70
N GLU A 686 15.01 22.22 22.42
CA GLU A 686 16.36 22.51 21.91
C GLU A 686 16.70 21.66 20.67
N GLY A 687 16.39 20.36 20.70
CA GLY A 687 16.56 19.47 19.55
C GLY A 687 15.68 19.84 18.34
N ALA A 688 14.45 20.28 18.56
CA ALA A 688 13.54 20.73 17.50
C ALA A 688 14.00 22.08 16.89
N VAL A 689 14.51 22.99 17.72
CA VAL A 689 15.09 24.26 17.25
C VAL A 689 16.34 24.00 16.41
N ALA A 690 17.27 23.16 16.88
CA ALA A 690 18.46 22.78 16.11
C ALA A 690 18.09 22.15 14.75
N ALA A 691 17.19 21.16 14.74
CA ALA A 691 16.75 20.50 13.51
C ALA A 691 16.04 21.46 12.53
N ALA A 692 15.24 22.42 13.04
CA ALA A 692 14.60 23.44 12.21
C ALA A 692 15.60 24.44 11.63
N THR A 693 16.65 24.81 12.40
CA THR A 693 17.72 25.69 11.93
C THR A 693 18.55 25.04 10.82
N ASP A 694 18.90 23.75 10.94
CA ASP A 694 19.63 23.02 9.89
C ASP A 694 18.83 22.94 8.58
N VAL A 695 17.52 22.66 8.66
CA VAL A 695 16.62 22.65 7.49
C VAL A 695 16.48 24.03 6.85
N ALA A 696 16.39 25.11 7.65
CA ALA A 696 16.31 26.47 7.14
C ALA A 696 17.61 26.90 6.43
N ASN A 697 18.77 26.55 7.00
CA ASN A 697 20.09 26.87 6.43
C ASN A 697 20.32 26.13 5.10
N ALA A 698 19.89 24.86 4.98
CA ALA A 698 19.96 24.09 3.75
C ALA A 698 19.09 24.67 2.61
N GLY A 699 18.07 25.49 2.93
CA GLY A 699 17.19 26.15 1.96
C GLY A 699 17.74 27.47 1.39
N GLN A 700 18.70 28.12 2.05
CA GLN A 700 19.17 29.46 1.66
C GLN A 700 20.39 29.47 0.72
N THR A 701 21.13 28.36 0.61
CA THR A 701 22.34 28.28 -0.24
C THR A 701 22.07 28.26 -1.76
N GLY A 702 20.81 28.42 -2.19
CA GLY A 702 20.42 28.46 -3.61
C GLY A 702 20.41 29.86 -4.25
N ALA A 703 20.64 30.94 -3.51
CA ALA A 703 20.51 32.32 -3.98
C ALA A 703 21.86 33.06 -4.09
N ALA A 704 22.77 32.56 -4.93
CA ALA A 704 24.04 33.22 -5.20
C ALA A 704 23.98 34.13 -6.44
N SER A 705 23.92 35.44 -6.17
CA SER A 705 24.60 36.50 -6.93
C SER A 705 24.43 36.59 -8.46
N LEU A 706 23.52 37.49 -8.90
CA LEU A 706 23.66 38.15 -10.19
C LEU A 706 24.91 39.05 -10.19
N PRO A 707 25.82 38.96 -11.18
CA PRO A 707 26.96 39.87 -11.27
C PRO A 707 26.51 41.25 -11.79
N SER A 708 26.87 42.31 -11.07
CA SER A 708 26.81 43.68 -11.57
C SER A 708 27.98 43.97 -12.51
N ALA A 709 27.69 44.31 -13.75
CA ALA A 709 28.64 44.87 -14.73
C ALA A 709 29.17 46.25 -14.28
N PRO A 710 30.29 46.76 -14.84
CA PRO A 710 31.07 46.25 -16.00
C PRO A 710 32.41 45.58 -15.65
#